data_AF-A0A6G3DHM2-F1
#
_entry.id   AF-A0A6G3DHM2-F1
#
_cell.length_a   1.000
_cell.length_b   1.000
_cell.length_c   1.000
_cell.angle_alpha   90.00
_cell.angle_beta   90.00
_cell.angle_gamma   90.00
#
_symmetry.space_group_name_H-M   'P 1'
#
loop_
_entity.id
_entity.type
_entity.pdbx_description
1 polymer ?
#
loop_
_entity_poly.entity_id
_entity_poly.type
_entity_poly.pdbx_seq_one_letter_code
_entity_poly.pdbx_strand_id
1 'polypeptide(L)'
;EADGTVRGDGAQIPADGRTVMLLISDCMGPQWREGPAGTRWFGTLRRWARRTPLAVLQPLPEQLWRDTALPPVPGLLSAPHRAAPSASLAFTPYDTAAPPAPEGAAHVPVLEPGPEWLANWAALVASPGGTPYPGAAAALHRPLPADADDRTDLARLSAEELVLRFRAGASPQAYRLAGHLALGRPDLPVMRLVQAAVEPDPRPQHLAEVILGGLLTTVPGPPGSYAFRPGVRELLLRGLPRTARNRTHELLLRTGGLIDERAGRSPGEFRALIPSREGTERADPSESFAAISEESARQLTVRERPAVPSPFPSALRSRYRPTRRLTPTGRIWLAEDTGPQQAASGPTAARGTVAIRLHGTDTDPASRRAFLRDARRLTRLTHPNLVTVLDAGVEDDVPYVVMEHLDGIALSALTRSDERRLPVPLTVSVGAQLARALTALHGAGVAHGGLKASRVVLLPDGTVRLSLFEPGLAAGPAGRSADLRALCDLLLRLTSGASRLTVPIDSRRLDRLPRALRIHYAHAFDQLMSPSSATQARGLELLADPHLLTRAREAYEPRRYRALGPLRVGLPDGSARPGPEVRALLAMLLLKHGRTVTHEELRWGLWDPGDEPRNPRAEVTRLATRLADVLGPGVLAKSAHGYALHTSADELDLVRCDELVRRADAAGLRDDLTEAHGLVTEALALWGGSEPLADVPGPAARTARTRLVRLRLALHTRRAELDLALGEYDRAATDLAGLLRAHPHREDFRRLYLIALRRQGRGEEALEVYEEYELSGGRSPALTALGRELREEHAAPADDPPWPAYEEPDGPGSVVAAPDELPEGPFPTEDDFWTPLLDDEAGHGGARSPAERDEREEQEADRAALREALRNAGPEPDEGPEQEPARADPEEPDPEEPDLGFDTVLRTCARYSFADGPVDHHPRAALHGVVADLLADSGMDGTSYELLDDRGGLLVLLAPRAEAAPLLRATVTGLPGLPALPDGPRLRVEFWQVEFRPDGSGEQSLGRAGAESVGSVLDASPARAVVALSDSLYYDE
;
A
#
# COMPACT_ATOMS: atom_id res chain seq x y z
N GLU A 1 11.75 37.87 -33.53
CA GLU A 1 12.79 37.62 -34.57
C GLU A 1 14.13 37.34 -33.90
N ALA A 2 15.10 36.82 -34.65
CA ALA A 2 16.38 36.30 -34.15
C ALA A 2 17.43 37.37 -33.76
N ASP A 3 17.03 38.63 -33.54
CA ASP A 3 17.93 39.73 -33.18
C ASP A 3 17.95 40.06 -31.67
N GLY A 4 17.17 39.32 -30.88
CA GLY A 4 17.11 39.47 -29.42
C GLY A 4 16.39 40.74 -28.94
N THR A 5 15.68 41.46 -29.82
CA THR A 5 14.87 42.61 -29.38
C THR A 5 13.46 42.19 -29.02
N VAL A 6 13.06 42.45 -27.77
CA VAL A 6 11.66 42.37 -27.34
C VAL A 6 10.98 43.66 -27.79
N ARG A 7 10.10 43.60 -28.79
CA ARG A 7 9.19 44.70 -29.13
C ARG A 7 7.74 44.27 -28.91
N GLY A 8 7.09 44.96 -27.99
CA GLY A 8 5.64 44.98 -27.81
C GLY A 8 5.27 46.28 -27.12
N ASP A 9 4.14 46.87 -27.48
CA ASP A 9 3.67 48.20 -27.01
C ASP A 9 3.35 48.27 -25.50
N GLY A 10 3.68 47.23 -24.73
CA GLY A 10 3.64 47.18 -23.26
C GLY A 10 5.03 47.17 -22.58
N ALA A 11 6.14 47.33 -23.31
CA ALA A 11 7.50 47.24 -22.75
C ALA A 11 7.97 48.52 -22.01
N GLN A 12 7.07 49.21 -21.30
CA GLN A 12 7.47 50.13 -20.24
C GLN A 12 7.51 49.33 -18.94
N ILE A 13 8.72 49.04 -18.45
CA ILE A 13 8.92 48.43 -17.13
C ILE A 13 8.38 49.42 -16.09
N PRO A 14 7.34 49.08 -15.31
CA PRO A 14 6.86 49.94 -14.24
C PRO A 14 7.97 50.12 -13.20
N ALA A 15 8.41 51.36 -12.98
CA ALA A 15 9.30 51.70 -11.88
C ALA A 15 8.49 51.92 -10.60
N ASP A 16 7.60 50.97 -10.28
CA ASP A 16 6.61 51.07 -9.19
C ASP A 16 7.09 50.45 -7.87
N GLY A 17 8.28 49.85 -7.86
CA GLY A 17 8.82 49.13 -6.70
C GLY A 17 8.12 47.81 -6.39
N ARG A 18 7.22 47.33 -7.27
CA ARG A 18 6.48 46.06 -7.13
C ARG A 18 6.92 44.99 -8.13
N THR A 19 7.87 45.34 -9.00
CA THR A 19 8.33 44.48 -10.09
C THR A 19 9.78 44.06 -9.86
N VAL A 20 10.04 42.75 -9.94
CA VAL A 20 11.39 42.17 -9.95
C VAL A 20 11.67 41.51 -11.30
N MET A 21 12.94 41.45 -11.69
CA MET A 21 13.39 40.87 -12.96
C MET A 21 14.26 39.64 -12.69
N LEU A 22 13.86 38.49 -13.22
CA LEU A 22 14.63 37.25 -13.20
C LEU A 22 14.99 36.87 -14.63
N LEU A 23 16.29 36.90 -14.95
CA LEU A 23 16.81 36.52 -16.26
C LEU A 23 17.30 35.07 -16.22
N ILE A 24 16.65 34.17 -16.94
CA ILE A 24 17.14 32.79 -17.08
C ILE A 24 18.14 32.76 -18.24
N SER A 25 19.41 32.45 -17.96
CA SER A 25 20.42 32.34 -19.02
C SER A 25 21.61 31.47 -18.60
N ASP A 26 22.08 30.66 -19.55
CA ASP A 26 23.34 29.91 -19.45
C ASP A 26 24.60 30.79 -19.49
N CYS A 27 24.47 32.09 -19.81
CA CYS A 27 25.57 33.03 -19.94
C CYS A 27 26.66 32.61 -20.95
N MET A 28 26.30 31.81 -21.97
CA MET A 28 27.26 31.28 -22.95
C MET A 28 27.02 31.75 -24.39
N GLY A 29 25.83 32.29 -24.68
CA GLY A 29 25.44 32.75 -26.01
C GLY A 29 26.29 33.93 -26.56
N PRO A 30 26.25 34.18 -27.88
CA PRO A 30 27.02 35.25 -28.53
C PRO A 30 26.68 36.66 -28.00
N GLN A 31 25.48 36.87 -27.46
CA GLN A 31 25.07 38.11 -26.79
C GLN A 31 25.78 38.35 -25.45
N TRP A 32 26.51 37.38 -24.92
CA TRP A 32 27.32 37.56 -23.71
C TRP A 32 28.80 37.90 -24.03
N ARG A 33 29.18 37.87 -25.31
CA ARG A 33 30.53 38.13 -25.80
C ARG A 33 30.65 39.49 -26.49
N GLU A 34 31.87 39.98 -26.65
CA GLU A 34 32.12 41.24 -27.35
C GLU A 34 31.61 41.21 -28.80
N GLY A 35 30.89 42.26 -29.18
CA GLY A 35 30.25 42.40 -30.49
C GLY A 35 28.94 43.20 -30.45
N PRO A 36 28.33 43.52 -31.61
CA PRO A 36 27.14 44.38 -31.67
C PRO A 36 25.93 43.85 -30.88
N ALA A 37 25.81 42.52 -30.74
CA ALA A 37 24.79 41.89 -29.90
C ALA A 37 25.11 42.05 -28.41
N GLY A 38 26.34 41.78 -27.99
CA GLY A 38 26.76 41.91 -26.61
C GLY A 38 26.75 43.34 -26.08
N THR A 39 27.17 44.32 -26.88
CA THR A 39 27.09 45.74 -26.52
C THR A 39 25.63 46.16 -26.24
N ARG A 40 24.68 45.71 -27.07
CA ARG A 40 23.24 45.97 -26.87
C ARG A 40 22.69 45.25 -25.65
N TRP A 41 23.10 44.00 -25.44
CA TRP A 41 22.66 43.16 -24.33
C TRP A 41 23.13 43.69 -22.97
N PHE A 42 24.43 43.90 -22.78
CA PHE A 42 24.98 44.50 -21.57
C PHE A 42 24.46 45.93 -21.33
N GLY A 43 24.23 46.70 -22.39
CA GLY A 43 23.55 48.00 -22.29
C GLY A 43 22.13 47.89 -21.74
N THR A 44 21.39 46.85 -22.12
CA THR A 44 20.02 46.59 -21.65
C THR A 44 20.00 46.11 -20.21
N LEU A 45 20.85 45.14 -19.85
CA LEU A 45 20.96 44.64 -18.47
C LEU A 45 21.36 45.75 -17.49
N ARG A 46 22.29 46.65 -17.88
CA ARG A 46 22.67 47.79 -17.03
C ARG A 46 21.52 48.77 -16.83
N ARG A 47 20.67 48.98 -17.84
CA ARG A 47 19.46 49.82 -17.69
C ARG A 47 18.45 49.18 -16.74
N TRP A 48 18.27 47.87 -16.80
CA TRP A 48 17.36 47.14 -15.90
C TRP A 48 17.91 47.11 -14.47
N ALA A 49 19.18 46.75 -14.29
CA ALA A 49 19.84 46.72 -12.98
C ALA A 49 19.80 48.07 -12.25
N ARG A 50 19.75 49.20 -12.97
CA ARG A 50 19.62 50.56 -12.39
C ARG A 50 18.20 50.93 -11.97
N ARG A 51 17.18 50.20 -12.41
CA ARG A 51 15.76 50.55 -12.18
C ARG A 51 14.99 49.54 -11.34
N THR A 52 15.38 48.27 -11.39
CA THR A 52 14.66 47.17 -10.74
C THR A 52 15.63 46.17 -10.09
N PRO A 53 15.21 45.42 -9.07
CA PRO A 53 15.91 44.23 -8.64
C PRO A 53 16.00 43.24 -9.81
N LEU A 54 17.22 42.94 -10.26
CA LEU A 54 17.57 42.03 -11.34
C LEU A 54 18.46 40.90 -10.79
N ALA A 55 18.12 39.65 -11.04
CA ALA A 55 19.02 38.52 -10.84
C ALA A 55 19.07 37.61 -12.07
N VAL A 56 20.19 36.92 -12.25
CA VAL A 56 20.39 35.92 -13.29
C VAL A 56 20.17 34.54 -12.68
N LEU A 57 19.15 33.83 -13.14
CA LEU A 57 18.96 32.41 -12.86
C LEU A 57 19.81 31.60 -13.83
N GLN A 58 20.87 31.00 -13.30
CA GLN A 58 21.83 30.22 -14.05
C GLN A 58 21.50 28.72 -13.92
N PRO A 59 20.99 28.06 -14.98
CA PRO A 59 20.64 26.64 -14.94
C PRO A 59 21.83 25.68 -14.80
N LEU A 60 23.06 26.14 -15.05
CA LEU A 60 24.27 25.36 -14.79
C LEU A 60 24.52 25.23 -13.27
N PRO A 61 25.21 24.17 -12.79
CA PRO A 61 25.68 24.07 -11.40
C PRO A 61 26.72 25.15 -11.07
N GLU A 62 26.79 25.56 -9.80
CA GLU A 62 27.70 26.61 -9.31
C GLU A 62 29.17 26.40 -9.75
N GLN A 63 29.65 25.16 -9.77
CA GLN A 63 31.03 24.83 -10.13
C GLN A 63 31.38 25.23 -11.57
N LEU A 64 30.39 25.25 -12.48
CA LEU A 64 30.58 25.59 -13.89
C LEU A 64 30.43 27.10 -14.17
N TRP A 65 29.98 27.90 -13.20
CA TRP A 65 29.70 29.32 -13.44
C TRP A 65 30.95 30.14 -13.76
N ARG A 66 32.11 29.73 -13.22
CA ARG A 66 33.41 30.36 -13.48
C ARG A 66 33.76 30.36 -14.97
N ASP A 67 33.25 29.38 -15.72
CA ASP A 67 33.54 29.19 -17.14
C ASP A 67 32.54 29.89 -18.07
N THR A 68 31.55 30.57 -17.51
CA THR A 68 30.57 31.34 -18.27
C THR A 68 31.10 32.73 -18.66
N ALA A 69 30.44 33.40 -19.60
CA ALA A 69 30.79 34.76 -20.01
C ALA A 69 30.30 35.84 -19.01
N LEU A 70 29.71 35.43 -17.89
CA LEU A 70 29.35 36.30 -16.77
C LEU A 70 29.70 35.59 -15.44
N PRO A 71 31.00 35.38 -15.13
CA PRO A 71 31.41 34.57 -13.99
C PRO A 71 31.07 35.28 -12.67
N PRO A 72 30.29 34.64 -11.78
CA PRO A 72 29.97 35.18 -10.47
C PRO A 72 31.05 34.86 -9.44
N VAL A 73 31.16 35.72 -8.44
CA VAL A 73 32.01 35.54 -7.26
C VAL A 73 31.10 35.31 -6.05
N PRO A 74 31.35 34.29 -5.21
CA PRO A 74 30.57 34.06 -3.99
C PRO A 74 30.92 35.11 -2.91
N GLY A 75 29.92 35.55 -2.15
CA GLY A 75 30.08 36.57 -1.12
C GLY A 75 28.79 36.94 -0.40
N LEU A 76 28.83 38.08 0.28
CA LEU A 76 27.69 38.68 0.98
C LEU A 76 27.13 39.84 0.17
N LEU A 77 25.83 39.80 -0.09
CA LEU A 77 25.06 40.88 -0.73
C LEU A 77 24.24 41.62 0.31
N SER A 78 24.20 42.94 0.25
CA SER A 78 23.27 43.75 1.05
C SER A 78 22.57 44.80 0.19
N ALA A 79 21.28 44.99 0.45
CA ALA A 79 20.47 46.00 -0.20
C ALA A 79 20.44 47.26 0.68
N PRO A 80 20.44 48.48 0.11
CA PRO A 80 20.30 49.72 0.88
C PRO A 80 18.87 49.97 1.39
N HIS A 81 17.86 49.41 0.71
CA HIS A 81 16.44 49.48 1.07
C HIS A 81 15.66 48.37 0.36
N ARG A 82 14.36 48.22 0.68
CA ARG A 82 13.49 47.25 0.04
C ARG A 82 13.39 47.49 -1.46
N ALA A 83 13.37 46.41 -2.24
CA ALA A 83 13.30 46.43 -3.69
C ALA A 83 14.38 47.33 -4.35
N ALA A 84 15.55 47.47 -3.71
CA ALA A 84 16.66 48.23 -4.27
C ALA A 84 17.07 47.69 -5.65
N PRO A 85 17.33 48.57 -6.63
CA PRO A 85 17.87 48.15 -7.92
C PRO A 85 19.21 47.43 -7.75
N SER A 86 19.47 46.39 -8.55
CA SER A 86 20.71 45.59 -8.40
C SER A 86 22.00 46.42 -8.48
N ALA A 87 21.99 47.50 -9.27
CA ALA A 87 23.14 48.41 -9.37
C ALA A 87 23.46 49.20 -8.09
N SER A 88 22.58 49.15 -7.07
CA SER A 88 22.76 49.78 -5.76
C SER A 88 23.08 48.80 -4.63
N LEU A 89 23.18 47.50 -4.94
CA LEU A 89 23.57 46.49 -3.97
C LEU A 89 25.05 46.63 -3.60
N ALA A 90 25.35 46.49 -2.32
CA ALA A 90 26.72 46.33 -1.86
C ALA A 90 27.06 44.83 -1.86
N PHE A 91 28.27 44.51 -2.33
CA PHE A 91 28.77 43.15 -2.42
C PHE A 91 30.15 43.04 -1.77
N THR A 92 30.31 42.06 -0.90
CA THR A 92 31.58 41.73 -0.23
C THR A 92 31.94 40.30 -0.59
N PRO A 93 32.95 40.04 -1.44
CA PRO A 93 33.36 38.68 -1.77
C PRO A 93 33.93 37.96 -0.54
N TYR A 94 33.74 36.64 -0.46
CA TYR A 94 34.38 35.83 0.60
C TYR A 94 35.89 35.72 0.40
N ASP A 95 36.33 35.66 -0.85
CA ASP A 95 37.73 35.64 -1.22
C ASP A 95 38.23 37.08 -1.42
N THR A 96 39.10 37.54 -0.51
CA THR A 96 39.70 38.87 -0.55
C THR A 96 40.82 38.99 -1.59
N ALA A 97 41.27 37.89 -2.19
CA ALA A 97 42.24 37.88 -3.29
C ALA A 97 41.56 38.08 -4.66
N ALA A 98 40.23 38.08 -4.74
CA ALA A 98 39.51 38.32 -5.99
C ALA A 98 39.74 39.77 -6.49
N PRO A 99 39.98 39.97 -7.80
CA PRO A 99 40.20 41.31 -8.34
C PRO A 99 38.98 42.20 -8.10
N PRO A 100 39.17 43.46 -7.67
CA PRO A 100 38.06 44.37 -7.43
C PRO A 100 37.27 44.60 -8.72
N ALA A 101 35.96 44.74 -8.59
CA ALA A 101 35.11 45.00 -9.74
C ALA A 101 35.54 46.31 -10.44
N PRO A 102 35.56 46.34 -11.80
CA PRO A 102 35.92 47.55 -12.54
C PRO A 102 35.05 48.74 -12.13
N GLU A 103 35.61 49.95 -12.12
CA GLU A 103 34.85 51.17 -11.81
C GLU A 103 33.59 51.28 -12.68
N GLY A 104 32.44 51.47 -12.03
CA GLY A 104 31.13 51.58 -12.67
C GLY A 104 30.47 50.25 -13.07
N ALA A 105 31.01 49.10 -12.66
CA ALA A 105 30.34 47.80 -12.78
C ALA A 105 29.17 47.70 -11.78
N ALA A 106 28.04 47.13 -12.21
CA ALA A 106 26.94 46.80 -11.31
C ALA A 106 27.05 45.34 -10.86
N HIS A 107 26.91 45.07 -9.56
CA HIS A 107 26.83 43.71 -9.05
C HIS A 107 25.43 43.13 -9.30
N VAL A 108 25.35 42.09 -10.11
CA VAL A 108 24.09 41.40 -10.39
C VAL A 108 24.12 40.04 -9.69
N PRO A 109 23.17 39.73 -8.79
CA PRO A 109 23.06 38.42 -8.17
C PRO A 109 22.89 37.33 -9.24
N VAL A 110 23.65 36.25 -9.10
CA VAL A 110 23.53 35.03 -9.89
C VAL A 110 23.07 33.92 -8.96
N LEU A 111 22.01 33.23 -9.36
CA LEU A 111 21.28 32.27 -8.54
C LEU A 111 21.15 30.94 -9.29
N GLU A 112 21.33 29.84 -8.57
CA GLU A 112 20.86 28.54 -9.05
C GLU A 112 19.32 28.49 -8.98
N PRO A 113 18.62 27.79 -9.88
CA PRO A 113 17.17 27.57 -9.78
C PRO A 113 16.82 26.57 -8.67
N GLY A 114 17.27 26.85 -7.45
CA GLY A 114 17.07 26.07 -6.23
C GLY A 114 16.36 26.86 -5.13
N PRO A 115 15.69 26.17 -4.18
CA PRO A 115 14.88 26.82 -3.16
C PRO A 115 15.68 27.72 -2.22
N GLU A 116 16.90 27.32 -1.84
CA GLU A 116 17.75 28.09 -0.91
C GLU A 116 18.25 29.40 -1.53
N TRP A 117 18.68 29.37 -2.80
CA TRP A 117 19.12 30.55 -3.55
C TRP A 117 18.00 31.57 -3.74
N LEU A 118 16.79 31.10 -4.07
CA LEU A 118 15.61 31.95 -4.22
C LEU A 118 15.18 32.55 -2.87
N ALA A 119 15.28 31.79 -1.77
CA ALA A 119 14.96 32.30 -0.44
C ALA A 119 15.91 33.42 0.00
N ASN A 120 17.23 33.23 -0.18
CA ASN A 120 18.24 34.25 0.15
C ASN A 120 18.06 35.51 -0.69
N TRP A 121 17.78 35.38 -1.99
CA TRP A 121 17.53 36.52 -2.85
C TRP A 121 16.21 37.24 -2.51
N ALA A 122 15.14 36.50 -2.21
CA ALA A 122 13.88 37.09 -1.77
C ALA A 122 14.04 37.87 -0.46
N ALA A 123 14.81 37.33 0.50
CA ALA A 123 15.13 38.00 1.75
C ALA A 123 15.96 39.28 1.52
N LEU A 124 16.96 39.24 0.63
CA LEU A 124 17.75 40.40 0.21
C LEU A 124 16.85 41.51 -0.38
N VAL A 125 15.95 41.16 -1.29
CA VAL A 125 15.02 42.12 -1.93
C VAL A 125 14.00 42.68 -0.93
N ALA A 126 13.55 41.87 0.03
CA ALA A 126 12.60 42.29 1.07
C ALA A 126 13.25 43.04 2.24
N SER A 127 14.57 43.05 2.34
CA SER A 127 15.30 43.63 3.47
C SER A 127 15.08 45.14 3.58
N PRO A 128 14.81 45.68 4.80
CA PRO A 128 14.68 47.11 5.01
C PRO A 128 15.98 47.90 4.77
N GLY A 129 17.13 47.22 4.65
CA GLY A 129 18.42 47.81 4.30
C GLY A 129 19.56 47.33 5.20
N GLY A 130 20.77 47.19 4.65
CA GLY A 130 22.01 46.97 5.40
C GLY A 130 22.27 45.54 5.92
N THR A 131 21.30 44.63 5.82
CA THR A 131 21.49 43.22 6.21
C THR A 131 22.26 42.45 5.12
N PRO A 132 23.40 41.81 5.44
CA PRO A 132 24.11 40.95 4.50
C PRO A 132 23.43 39.57 4.38
N TYR A 133 23.31 39.07 3.15
CA TYR A 133 22.82 37.74 2.82
C TYR A 133 23.83 36.99 1.97
N PRO A 134 24.03 35.68 2.19
CA PRO A 134 24.91 34.87 1.37
C PRO A 134 24.36 34.74 -0.06
N GLY A 135 25.25 34.84 -1.04
CA GLY A 135 24.91 34.62 -2.45
C GLY A 135 26.14 34.70 -3.36
N ALA A 136 25.90 34.80 -4.66
CA ALA A 136 26.95 35.01 -5.65
C ALA A 136 26.58 36.20 -6.55
N ALA A 137 27.57 37.02 -6.92
CA ALA A 137 27.36 38.21 -7.72
C ALA A 137 28.36 38.29 -8.87
N ALA A 138 27.87 38.63 -10.06
CA ALA A 138 28.72 38.89 -11.21
C ALA A 138 28.83 40.39 -11.50
N ALA A 139 30.00 40.82 -11.94
CA ALA A 139 30.27 42.20 -12.29
C ALA A 139 29.75 42.52 -13.71
N LEU A 140 28.65 43.27 -13.79
CA LEU A 140 28.06 43.70 -15.06
C LEU A 140 28.73 45.00 -15.54
N HIS A 141 29.82 44.87 -16.31
CA HIS A 141 30.59 46.01 -16.84
C HIS A 141 30.54 46.09 -18.38
N ARG A 142 31.39 45.34 -19.06
CA ARG A 142 31.46 45.19 -20.52
C ARG A 142 31.47 43.69 -20.86
N PRO A 143 30.94 43.27 -22.03
CA PRO A 143 31.09 41.89 -22.46
C PRO A 143 32.57 41.52 -22.52
N LEU A 144 32.88 40.25 -22.18
CA LEU A 144 34.25 39.75 -22.23
C LEU A 144 34.76 39.73 -23.69
N PRO A 145 36.05 40.06 -23.93
CA PRO A 145 36.67 39.93 -25.24
C PRO A 145 36.55 38.50 -25.75
N ALA A 146 36.37 38.32 -27.06
CA ALA A 146 36.26 36.99 -27.67
C ALA A 146 37.51 36.11 -27.41
N ASP A 147 38.67 36.75 -27.21
CA ASP A 147 39.99 36.13 -27.15
C ASP A 147 40.65 36.20 -25.75
N ALA A 148 39.91 36.48 -24.67
CA ALA A 148 40.48 36.48 -23.32
C ALA A 148 40.72 35.03 -22.82
N ASP A 149 41.95 34.56 -23.06
CA ASP A 149 42.65 33.35 -22.56
C ASP A 149 41.90 32.00 -22.57
N ASP A 150 42.36 31.11 -23.45
CA ASP A 150 42.38 29.64 -23.33
C ASP A 150 41.08 28.87 -23.01
N ARG A 151 39.91 29.45 -23.29
CA ARG A 151 38.64 28.72 -23.20
C ARG A 151 38.27 28.13 -24.56
N THR A 152 38.81 26.93 -24.81
CA THR A 152 38.73 26.16 -26.06
C THR A 152 37.40 26.28 -26.77
N ASP A 153 37.42 26.78 -28.00
CA ASP A 153 36.27 26.79 -28.91
C ASP A 153 35.78 25.34 -29.07
N LEU A 154 34.71 24.96 -28.37
CA LEU A 154 34.15 23.61 -28.34
C LEU A 154 33.87 23.09 -29.76
N ALA A 155 33.71 23.98 -30.74
CA ALA A 155 33.55 23.65 -32.16
C ALA A 155 34.79 23.01 -32.81
N ARG A 156 36.00 23.20 -32.25
CA ARG A 156 37.27 22.72 -32.82
C ARG A 156 37.83 21.46 -32.15
N LEU A 157 37.26 21.03 -31.04
CA LEU A 157 37.70 19.85 -30.28
C LEU A 157 37.27 18.53 -30.93
N SER A 158 38.11 17.51 -30.83
CA SER A 158 37.79 16.12 -31.21
C SER A 158 36.75 15.50 -30.25
N ALA A 159 36.10 14.42 -30.68
CA ALA A 159 35.10 13.73 -29.87
C ALA A 159 35.66 13.18 -28.54
N GLU A 160 36.91 12.71 -28.56
CA GLU A 160 37.62 12.19 -27.38
C GLU A 160 37.93 13.31 -26.40
N GLU A 161 38.43 14.44 -26.88
CA GLU A 161 38.68 15.63 -26.05
C GLU A 161 37.38 16.20 -25.45
N LEU A 162 36.27 16.18 -26.21
CA LEU A 162 34.96 16.61 -25.71
C LEU A 162 34.43 15.71 -24.60
N VAL A 163 34.53 14.38 -24.75
CA VAL A 163 34.07 13.43 -23.72
C VAL A 163 34.98 13.45 -22.48
N LEU A 164 36.30 13.55 -22.66
CA LEU A 164 37.25 13.67 -21.55
C LEU A 164 37.05 14.96 -20.76
N ARG A 165 36.89 16.09 -21.46
CA ARG A 165 36.60 17.38 -20.83
C ARG A 165 35.25 17.36 -20.10
N PHE A 166 34.22 16.80 -20.72
CA PHE A 166 32.91 16.65 -20.08
C PHE A 166 33.00 15.74 -18.85
N ARG A 167 33.73 14.63 -18.92
CA ARG A 167 33.96 13.73 -17.77
C ARG A 167 34.70 14.43 -16.62
N ALA A 168 35.66 15.31 -16.93
CA ALA A 168 36.46 16.03 -15.95
C ALA A 168 35.67 17.17 -15.25
N GLY A 169 34.70 17.78 -15.94
CA GLY A 169 33.96 18.94 -15.43
C GLY A 169 32.49 18.68 -15.02
N ALA A 170 31.85 17.63 -15.54
CA ALA A 170 30.44 17.35 -15.26
C ALA A 170 30.24 16.58 -13.95
N SER A 171 29.06 16.73 -13.35
CA SER A 171 28.67 15.91 -12.21
C SER A 171 28.63 14.42 -12.58
N PRO A 172 28.92 13.51 -11.62
CA PRO A 172 28.81 12.06 -11.86
C PRO A 172 27.43 11.64 -12.41
N GLN A 173 26.37 12.31 -11.96
CA GLN A 173 24.99 12.13 -12.39
C GLN A 173 24.80 12.56 -13.86
N ALA A 174 25.30 13.74 -14.25
CA ALA A 174 25.23 14.21 -15.63
C ALA A 174 26.05 13.33 -16.58
N TYR A 175 27.23 12.86 -16.16
CA TYR A 175 28.04 11.95 -16.95
C TYR A 175 27.37 10.58 -17.16
N ARG A 176 26.78 10.00 -16.11
CA ARG A 176 25.95 8.78 -16.24
C ARG A 176 24.75 9.00 -17.16
N LEU A 177 24.03 10.11 -16.97
CA LEU A 177 22.88 10.46 -17.79
C LEU A 177 23.26 10.59 -19.27
N ALA A 178 24.38 11.24 -19.60
CA ALA A 178 24.89 11.34 -20.97
C ALA A 178 25.11 9.94 -21.60
N GLY A 179 25.68 9.00 -20.85
CA GLY A 179 25.85 7.61 -21.28
C GLY A 179 24.51 6.92 -21.60
N HIS A 180 23.50 7.12 -20.75
CA HIS A 180 22.17 6.56 -20.96
C HIS A 180 21.40 7.22 -22.13
N LEU A 181 21.58 8.52 -22.34
CA LEU A 181 20.99 9.26 -23.46
C LEU A 181 21.57 8.86 -24.82
N ALA A 182 22.83 8.40 -24.85
CA ALA A 182 23.48 7.90 -26.06
C ALA A 182 22.77 6.67 -26.67
N LEU A 183 21.90 5.99 -25.92
CA LEU A 183 21.13 4.83 -26.39
C LEU A 183 19.95 5.16 -27.32
N GLY A 184 19.50 6.42 -27.36
CA GLY A 184 18.37 6.88 -28.18
C GLY A 184 18.64 8.22 -28.88
N ARG A 185 17.61 8.83 -29.51
CA ARG A 185 17.69 10.22 -29.99
C ARG A 185 17.53 11.17 -28.80
N PRO A 186 18.42 12.15 -28.59
CA PRO A 186 18.33 13.09 -27.47
C PRO A 186 17.32 14.21 -27.77
N ASP A 187 16.05 13.85 -27.89
CA ASP A 187 14.95 14.83 -27.89
C ASP A 187 14.57 15.16 -26.45
N LEU A 188 14.31 16.42 -26.14
CA LEU A 188 14.07 16.88 -24.77
C LEU A 188 13.00 16.05 -23.99
N PRO A 189 11.86 15.63 -24.57
CA PRO A 189 10.91 14.76 -23.88
C PRO A 189 11.48 13.37 -23.56
N VAL A 190 12.27 12.80 -24.47
CA VAL A 190 12.95 11.50 -24.30
C VAL A 190 14.05 11.63 -23.26
N MET A 191 14.80 12.73 -23.28
CA MET A 191 15.87 12.96 -22.32
C MET A 191 15.33 13.10 -20.89
N ARG A 192 14.20 13.79 -20.71
CA ARG A 192 13.50 13.89 -19.41
C ARG A 192 12.98 12.55 -18.93
N LEU A 193 12.48 11.71 -19.84
CA LEU A 193 12.01 10.37 -19.51
C LEU A 193 13.16 9.47 -19.05
N VAL A 194 14.28 9.46 -19.78
CA VAL A 194 15.47 8.71 -19.40
C VAL A 194 16.03 9.23 -18.08
N GLN A 195 16.08 10.55 -17.88
CA GLN A 195 16.50 11.17 -16.63
C GLN A 195 15.66 10.71 -15.43
N ALA A 196 14.33 10.75 -15.55
CA ALA A 196 13.42 10.33 -14.49
C ALA A 196 13.50 8.83 -14.17
N ALA A 197 13.98 8.02 -15.11
CA ALA A 197 14.10 6.58 -14.94
C ALA A 197 15.46 6.10 -14.43
N VAL A 198 16.51 6.87 -14.71
CA VAL A 198 17.89 6.51 -14.35
C VAL A 198 18.28 7.11 -13.00
N GLU A 199 17.80 8.30 -12.66
CA GLU A 199 18.19 9.01 -11.45
C GLU A 199 17.11 8.94 -10.36
N PRO A 200 17.47 8.58 -9.10
CA PRO A 200 16.52 8.53 -7.97
C PRO A 200 15.91 9.89 -7.58
N ASP A 201 16.63 10.98 -7.84
CA ASP A 201 16.23 12.37 -7.59
C ASP A 201 16.56 13.22 -8.84
N PRO A 202 15.67 13.25 -9.86
CA PRO A 202 15.97 13.88 -11.15
C PRO A 202 15.95 15.41 -11.04
N ARG A 203 17.13 16.04 -11.01
CA ARG A 203 17.28 17.50 -10.98
C ARG A 203 17.48 18.08 -12.39
N PRO A 204 16.82 19.19 -12.77
CA PRO A 204 16.98 19.82 -14.09
C PRO A 204 18.42 20.17 -14.46
N GLN A 205 19.28 20.40 -13.47
CA GLN A 205 20.70 20.75 -13.60
C GLN A 205 21.50 19.66 -14.31
N HIS A 206 21.32 18.38 -13.96
CA HIS A 206 22.06 17.29 -14.60
C HIS A 206 21.77 17.19 -16.10
N LEU A 207 20.53 17.49 -16.51
CA LEU A 207 20.15 17.51 -17.92
C LEU A 207 20.69 18.76 -18.63
N ALA A 208 20.68 19.91 -17.95
CA ALA A 208 21.27 21.15 -18.46
C ALA A 208 22.79 20.99 -18.67
N GLU A 209 23.51 20.32 -17.76
CA GLU A 209 24.93 19.99 -17.92
C GLU A 209 25.17 19.18 -19.20
N VAL A 210 24.37 18.15 -19.50
CA VAL A 210 24.54 17.36 -20.73
C VAL A 210 24.25 18.18 -21.99
N ILE A 211 23.21 19.02 -21.96
CA ILE A 211 22.83 19.88 -23.09
C ILE A 211 23.88 20.96 -23.36
N LEU A 212 24.41 21.57 -22.30
CA LEU A 212 25.30 22.73 -22.37
C LEU A 212 26.79 22.34 -22.34
N GLY A 213 27.13 21.11 -21.95
CA GLY A 213 28.48 20.58 -21.85
C GLY A 213 29.17 20.29 -23.20
N GLY A 214 28.57 20.72 -24.31
CA GLY A 214 29.18 20.63 -25.65
C GLY A 214 29.08 19.28 -26.35
N LEU A 215 28.53 18.25 -25.69
CA LEU A 215 28.33 16.92 -26.27
C LEU A 215 27.23 16.89 -27.35
N LEU A 216 26.24 17.76 -27.21
CA LEU A 216 25.07 17.85 -28.07
C LEU A 216 25.14 19.09 -28.98
N THR A 217 24.52 19.00 -30.15
CA THR A 217 24.24 20.10 -31.05
C THR A 217 22.76 20.14 -31.37
N THR A 218 22.21 21.34 -31.53
CA THR A 218 20.81 21.51 -31.95
C THR A 218 20.65 21.06 -33.40
N VAL A 219 19.57 20.35 -33.70
CA VAL A 219 19.24 19.92 -35.08
C VAL A 219 17.87 20.46 -35.50
N PRO A 220 17.61 20.60 -36.82
CA PRO A 220 16.29 21.04 -37.30
C PRO A 220 15.18 20.11 -36.80
N GLY A 221 14.16 20.67 -36.14
CA GLY A 221 13.08 19.91 -35.51
C GLY A 221 12.22 20.76 -34.58
N PRO A 222 11.26 20.16 -33.85
CA PRO A 222 10.54 20.86 -32.79
C PRO A 222 11.52 21.38 -31.71
N PRO A 223 11.15 22.44 -30.95
CA PRO A 223 12.02 23.00 -29.92
C PRO A 223 12.51 21.93 -28.94
N GLY A 224 13.83 21.79 -28.81
CA GLY A 224 14.47 20.78 -27.95
C GLY A 224 14.90 19.49 -28.67
N SER A 225 15.03 19.51 -30.00
CA SER A 225 15.68 18.44 -30.76
C SER A 225 17.20 18.61 -30.81
N TYR A 226 17.91 17.60 -30.33
CA TYR A 226 19.38 17.57 -30.30
C TYR A 226 19.92 16.34 -31.04
N ALA A 227 21.19 16.39 -31.41
CA ALA A 227 21.99 15.25 -31.81
C ALA A 227 23.34 15.28 -31.11
N PHE A 228 23.92 14.12 -30.85
CA PHE A 228 25.32 14.05 -30.41
C PHE A 228 26.24 14.53 -31.53
N ARG A 229 27.30 15.24 -31.16
CA ARG A 229 28.37 15.55 -32.11
C ARG A 229 29.02 14.26 -32.63
N PRO A 230 29.57 14.26 -33.86
CA PRO A 230 30.15 13.05 -34.46
C PRO A 230 31.18 12.37 -33.53
N GLY A 231 31.05 11.06 -33.33
CA GLY A 231 31.96 10.24 -32.51
C GLY A 231 31.72 10.26 -30.99
N VAL A 232 30.98 11.25 -30.46
CA VAL A 232 30.73 11.38 -29.01
C VAL A 232 29.83 10.25 -28.49
N ARG A 233 28.82 9.87 -29.27
CA ARG A 233 27.85 8.84 -28.91
C ARG A 233 28.52 7.48 -28.71
N GLU A 234 29.42 7.11 -29.61
CA GLU A 234 30.12 5.84 -29.61
C GLU A 234 31.05 5.71 -28.40
N LEU A 235 31.72 6.79 -28.01
CA LEU A 235 32.59 6.85 -26.84
C LEU A 235 31.79 6.73 -25.52
N LEU A 236 30.67 7.44 -25.41
CA LEU A 236 29.78 7.32 -24.24
C LEU A 236 29.19 5.91 -24.08
N LEU A 237 28.84 5.25 -25.19
CA LEU A 237 28.33 3.88 -25.18
C LEU A 237 29.38 2.83 -24.80
N ARG A 238 30.68 3.10 -25.02
CA ARG A 238 31.78 2.24 -24.58
C ARG A 238 32.01 2.32 -23.08
N GLY A 239 31.78 3.48 -22.48
CA GLY A 239 31.92 3.70 -21.03
C GLY A 239 30.72 3.25 -20.19
N LEU A 240 29.57 2.94 -20.81
CA LEU A 240 28.36 2.55 -20.09
C LEU A 240 28.39 1.05 -19.72
N PRO A 241 28.24 0.68 -18.43
CA PRO A 241 28.18 -0.72 -18.02
C PRO A 241 27.09 -1.52 -18.76
N ARG A 242 27.38 -2.76 -19.16
CA ARG A 242 26.47 -3.60 -19.97
C ARG A 242 25.09 -3.79 -19.33
N THR A 243 25.04 -3.90 -18.00
CA THR A 243 23.80 -4.03 -17.22
C THR A 243 22.96 -2.75 -17.23
N ALA A 244 23.61 -1.59 -17.06
CA ALA A 244 22.98 -0.27 -17.12
C ALA A 244 22.46 0.05 -18.54
N ARG A 245 23.24 -0.34 -19.56
CA ARG A 245 22.86 -0.28 -20.98
C ARG A 245 21.60 -1.08 -21.29
N ASN A 246 21.52 -2.33 -20.81
CA ASN A 246 20.34 -3.18 -21.04
C ASN A 246 19.08 -2.65 -20.34
N ARG A 247 19.20 -2.18 -19.08
CA ARG A 247 18.07 -1.62 -18.32
C ARG A 247 17.46 -0.39 -18.99
N THR A 248 18.29 0.52 -19.50
CA THR A 248 17.80 1.73 -20.19
C THR A 248 17.28 1.43 -21.59
N HIS A 249 17.87 0.46 -22.28
CA HIS A 249 17.33 -0.04 -23.53
C HIS A 249 15.93 -0.67 -23.32
N GLU A 250 15.75 -1.45 -22.26
CA GLU A 250 14.46 -2.04 -21.89
C GLU A 250 13.43 -0.97 -21.49
N LEU A 251 13.84 0.09 -20.80
CA LEU A 251 12.98 1.24 -20.50
C LEU A 251 12.47 1.93 -21.78
N LEU A 252 13.36 2.22 -22.72
CA LEU A 252 13.00 2.84 -24.00
C LEU A 252 12.06 1.92 -24.82
N LEU A 253 12.31 0.61 -24.78
CA LEU A 253 11.42 -0.41 -25.37
C LEU A 253 10.04 -0.47 -24.69
N ARG A 254 9.99 -0.47 -23.35
CA ARG A 254 8.72 -0.45 -22.59
C ARG A 254 7.91 0.82 -22.84
N THR A 255 8.58 1.97 -22.99
CA THR A 255 7.91 3.24 -23.28
C THR A 255 7.39 3.28 -24.73
N GLY A 256 8.12 2.67 -25.68
CA GLY A 256 7.60 2.35 -27.02
C GLY A 256 6.39 1.41 -26.95
N GLY A 257 6.44 0.37 -26.09
CA GLY A 257 5.33 -0.54 -25.83
C GLY A 257 4.09 0.11 -25.21
N LEU A 258 4.26 1.18 -24.43
CA LEU A 258 3.17 2.01 -23.87
C LEU A 258 2.50 2.90 -24.94
N ILE A 259 3.21 3.19 -26.03
CA ILE A 259 2.66 3.81 -27.25
C ILE A 259 1.92 2.74 -28.06
N ASP A 260 2.44 1.51 -28.13
CA ASP A 260 1.78 0.35 -28.74
C ASP A 260 0.46 -0.04 -28.02
N GLU A 261 0.42 0.03 -26.69
CA GLU A 261 -0.80 -0.20 -25.89
C GLU A 261 -1.88 0.87 -26.11
N ARG A 262 -1.48 2.11 -26.39
CA ARG A 262 -2.40 3.21 -26.75
C ARG A 262 -2.87 3.14 -28.21
N ALA A 263 -2.18 2.37 -29.06
CA ALA A 263 -2.49 2.16 -30.48
C ALA A 263 -3.22 0.83 -30.79
N GLY A 264 -3.15 -0.16 -29.89
CA GLY A 264 -4.13 -1.23 -29.77
C GLY A 264 -4.08 -2.39 -30.77
N ARG A 265 -2.91 -3.01 -31.09
CA ARG A 265 -2.80 -4.40 -31.61
C ARG A 265 -1.50 -5.14 -31.20
N SER A 266 -1.52 -6.48 -31.40
CA SER A 266 -0.84 -7.60 -30.70
C SER A 266 0.71 -7.70 -30.74
N PRO A 267 1.34 -8.44 -29.80
CA PRO A 267 2.80 -8.55 -29.67
C PRO A 267 3.39 -9.49 -30.74
N GLY A 268 4.43 -9.02 -31.45
CA GLY A 268 5.32 -9.92 -32.21
C GLY A 268 5.73 -9.50 -33.63
N GLU A 269 5.21 -8.41 -34.20
CA GLU A 269 5.60 -7.96 -35.56
C GLU A 269 6.47 -6.69 -35.57
N PHE A 270 7.12 -6.37 -34.45
CA PHE A 270 8.21 -5.40 -34.43
C PHE A 270 9.54 -6.12 -34.65
N ARG A 271 10.12 -6.00 -35.85
CA ARG A 271 11.49 -6.47 -36.11
C ARG A 271 12.49 -5.35 -35.81
N ALA A 272 13.16 -5.47 -34.68
CA ALA A 272 14.40 -4.75 -34.39
C ALA A 272 15.58 -5.47 -35.07
N LEU A 273 16.54 -4.70 -35.61
CA LEU A 273 17.83 -5.25 -36.03
C LEU A 273 18.66 -5.60 -34.79
N ILE A 274 19.05 -6.87 -34.70
CA ILE A 274 19.96 -7.41 -33.67
C ILE A 274 21.40 -7.15 -34.16
N PRO A 275 22.32 -6.63 -33.33
CA PRO A 275 23.73 -6.58 -33.72
C PRO A 275 24.27 -8.01 -33.74
N SER A 276 24.65 -8.48 -34.92
CA SER A 276 25.51 -9.65 -35.11
C SER A 276 26.84 -9.46 -34.36
N ARG A 277 27.40 -10.54 -33.80
CA ARG A 277 28.72 -10.56 -33.17
C ARG A 277 29.88 -10.30 -34.15
N GLU A 278 29.61 -10.30 -35.45
CA GLU A 278 30.58 -10.06 -36.53
C GLU A 278 30.13 -8.84 -37.36
N GLY A 279 31.02 -7.85 -37.54
CA GLY A 279 30.67 -6.45 -37.78
C GLY A 279 30.41 -5.94 -39.21
N THR A 280 30.22 -4.61 -39.23
CA THR A 280 30.25 -3.56 -40.31
C THR A 280 29.07 -3.36 -41.29
N GLU A 281 28.29 -2.29 -40.99
CA GLU A 281 27.69 -1.17 -41.79
C GLU A 281 27.24 -1.32 -43.28
N ARG A 282 26.17 -0.66 -43.78
CA ARG A 282 25.93 0.81 -43.82
C ARG A 282 24.44 1.26 -43.93
N ALA A 283 24.22 2.51 -43.47
CA ALA A 283 23.05 3.42 -43.54
C ALA A 283 22.80 4.02 -44.96
N ASP A 284 21.55 4.12 -45.47
CA ASP A 284 20.53 5.23 -45.47
C ASP A 284 20.62 6.18 -46.70
N PRO A 285 19.51 6.49 -47.43
CA PRO A 285 18.82 7.78 -47.24
C PRO A 285 17.32 7.81 -47.65
N SER A 286 16.39 7.91 -46.71
CA SER A 286 15.29 8.90 -46.75
C SER A 286 14.53 8.83 -45.42
N GLU A 287 15.31 9.17 -44.41
CA GLU A 287 15.06 9.41 -42.99
C GLU A 287 13.65 9.94 -42.68
N SER A 288 12.73 8.99 -42.69
CA SER A 288 11.43 9.11 -42.07
C SER A 288 11.62 8.69 -40.61
N PHE A 289 11.26 9.58 -39.67
CA PHE A 289 11.27 9.25 -38.23
C PHE A 289 10.45 7.99 -37.91
N ALA A 290 9.53 7.62 -38.82
CA ALA A 290 9.06 6.27 -39.15
C ALA A 290 8.44 6.27 -40.57
N ALA A 291 8.67 5.24 -41.39
CA ALA A 291 8.00 5.10 -42.70
C ALA A 291 6.68 4.33 -42.55
N ILE A 292 5.60 4.94 -43.02
CA ILE A 292 4.22 4.45 -42.92
C ILE A 292 3.88 3.70 -44.22
N SER A 293 3.26 2.51 -44.15
CA SER A 293 2.91 1.75 -45.38
C SER A 293 1.95 2.52 -46.29
N GLU A 294 1.89 2.28 -47.61
CA GLU A 294 0.95 2.99 -48.52
C GLU A 294 -0.52 2.79 -48.12
N GLU A 295 -0.84 1.70 -47.43
CA GLU A 295 -2.18 1.43 -46.89
C GLU A 295 -2.41 2.15 -45.55
N SER A 296 -1.37 2.31 -44.73
CA SER A 296 -1.38 3.19 -43.56
C SER A 296 -1.38 4.67 -43.98
N ALA A 297 -0.75 5.02 -45.09
CA ALA A 297 -0.87 6.32 -45.73
C ALA A 297 -2.30 6.51 -46.22
N ARG A 298 -2.95 5.52 -46.85
CA ARG A 298 -4.38 5.57 -47.22
C ARG A 298 -5.34 5.61 -46.03
N GLN A 299 -4.94 5.11 -44.86
CA GLN A 299 -5.75 5.15 -43.63
C GLN A 299 -5.46 6.38 -42.75
N LEU A 300 -4.27 6.99 -42.87
CA LEU A 300 -3.88 8.25 -42.22
C LEU A 300 -4.20 9.47 -43.09
N THR A 301 -4.30 9.31 -44.42
CA THR A 301 -4.92 10.30 -45.31
C THR A 301 -6.42 10.15 -45.18
N VAL A 302 -6.99 10.91 -44.25
CA VAL A 302 -8.35 11.45 -44.29
C VAL A 302 -9.29 10.70 -45.25
N ARG A 303 -9.88 9.62 -44.74
CA ARG A 303 -11.33 9.62 -44.76
C ARG A 303 -11.75 10.01 -43.37
N GLU A 304 -12.36 11.19 -43.26
CA GLU A 304 -13.33 11.50 -42.23
C GLU A 304 -14.25 10.28 -42.07
N ARG A 305 -13.86 9.35 -41.21
CA ARG A 305 -14.85 8.53 -40.53
C ARG A 305 -15.41 9.48 -39.49
N PRO A 306 -16.73 9.69 -39.48
CA PRO A 306 -17.34 10.61 -38.54
C PRO A 306 -16.84 10.22 -37.17
N ALA A 307 -16.40 11.22 -36.39
CA ALA A 307 -16.08 11.01 -34.99
C ALA A 307 -17.19 10.15 -34.41
N VAL A 308 -16.91 8.90 -34.03
CA VAL A 308 -17.75 8.28 -33.02
C VAL A 308 -17.49 9.17 -31.82
N PRO A 309 -18.45 10.02 -31.42
CA PRO A 309 -18.19 10.99 -30.39
C PRO A 309 -17.66 10.21 -29.19
N SER A 310 -16.63 10.74 -28.54
CA SER A 310 -16.24 10.19 -27.25
C SER A 310 -17.52 10.08 -26.42
N PRO A 311 -17.89 8.90 -25.89
CA PRO A 311 -19.10 8.80 -25.09
C PRO A 311 -19.00 9.63 -23.81
N PHE A 312 -17.81 10.17 -23.50
CA PHE A 312 -17.58 11.12 -22.43
C PHE A 312 -17.98 12.54 -22.89
N PRO A 313 -19.06 13.12 -22.31
CA PRO A 313 -19.58 14.43 -22.69
C PRO A 313 -18.49 15.51 -22.71
N SER A 314 -18.52 16.37 -23.72
CA SER A 314 -17.48 17.40 -23.92
C SER A 314 -17.46 18.43 -22.79
N ALA A 315 -18.63 18.80 -22.27
CA ALA A 315 -18.75 19.73 -21.14
C ALA A 315 -18.10 19.20 -19.86
N LEU A 316 -18.15 17.89 -19.61
CA LEU A 316 -17.50 17.27 -18.44
C LEU A 316 -15.98 17.36 -18.51
N ARG A 317 -15.37 17.50 -19.70
CA ARG A 317 -13.92 17.63 -19.87
C ARG A 317 -13.35 18.95 -19.33
N SER A 318 -14.21 19.96 -19.15
CA SER A 318 -13.81 21.24 -18.57
C SER A 318 -13.41 21.12 -17.09
N ARG A 319 -13.97 20.14 -16.37
CA ARG A 319 -13.75 19.91 -14.94
C ARG A 319 -13.11 18.56 -14.64
N TYR A 320 -13.48 17.51 -15.36
CA TYR A 320 -13.00 16.15 -15.13
C TYR A 320 -12.12 15.69 -16.29
N ARG A 321 -10.86 15.38 -15.99
CA ARG A 321 -9.92 14.83 -16.97
C ARG A 321 -10.00 13.29 -16.93
N PRO A 322 -10.63 12.63 -17.90
CA PRO A 322 -10.71 11.16 -17.90
C PRO A 322 -9.32 10.55 -18.04
N THR A 323 -8.95 9.64 -17.14
CA THR A 323 -7.67 8.93 -17.12
C THR A 323 -7.79 7.52 -17.67
N ARG A 324 -8.82 6.77 -17.26
CA ARG A 324 -8.97 5.34 -17.64
C ARG A 324 -10.44 4.92 -17.70
N ARG A 325 -10.77 3.97 -18.58
CA ARG A 325 -12.08 3.27 -18.56
C ARG A 325 -12.04 2.10 -17.58
N LEU A 326 -13.04 2.01 -16.69
CA LEU A 326 -13.17 0.91 -15.72
C LEU A 326 -14.03 -0.24 -16.24
N THR A 327 -14.84 -0.01 -17.28
CA THR A 327 -15.63 -1.07 -17.93
C THR A 327 -15.34 -1.18 -19.43
N PRO A 328 -15.43 -2.38 -20.02
CA PRO A 328 -15.32 -2.57 -21.47
C PRO A 328 -16.37 -1.78 -22.25
N THR A 329 -17.55 -1.59 -21.66
CA THR A 329 -18.66 -0.80 -22.21
C THR A 329 -18.39 0.71 -22.25
N GLY A 330 -17.34 1.19 -21.57
CA GLY A 330 -17.00 2.62 -21.52
C GLY A 330 -18.00 3.50 -20.77
N ARG A 331 -18.86 2.90 -19.93
CA ARG A 331 -19.86 3.63 -19.13
C ARG A 331 -19.35 4.08 -17.78
N ILE A 332 -18.20 3.56 -17.33
CA ILE A 332 -17.57 3.98 -16.08
C ILE A 332 -16.14 4.41 -16.38
N TRP A 333 -15.81 5.62 -15.95
CA TRP A 333 -14.53 6.27 -16.16
C TRP A 333 -13.88 6.61 -14.82
N LEU A 334 -12.57 6.42 -14.74
CA LEU A 334 -11.73 7.07 -13.77
C LEU A 334 -11.33 8.43 -14.34
N ALA A 335 -11.41 9.48 -13.53
CA ALA A 335 -11.07 10.83 -13.94
C ALA A 335 -10.38 11.60 -12.80
N GLU A 336 -9.55 12.59 -13.15
CA GLU A 336 -9.02 13.56 -12.20
C GLU A 336 -9.95 14.78 -12.16
N ASP A 337 -10.34 15.23 -10.96
CA ASP A 337 -11.06 16.50 -10.79
C ASP A 337 -10.05 17.66 -10.86
N THR A 338 -10.27 18.58 -11.80
CA THR A 338 -9.41 19.74 -12.10
C THR A 338 -10.02 21.07 -11.65
N GLY A 339 -11.13 21.04 -10.90
CA GLY A 339 -11.83 22.24 -10.43
C GLY A 339 -11.07 23.07 -9.37
N PRO A 340 -11.43 24.36 -9.19
CA PRO A 340 -10.80 25.25 -8.22
C PRO A 340 -11.07 24.83 -6.76
N GLN A 341 -10.01 24.86 -5.96
CA GLN A 341 -9.95 24.36 -4.58
C GLN A 341 -10.80 25.23 -3.63
N GLN A 342 -12.00 24.78 -3.26
CA GLN A 342 -12.69 25.35 -2.09
C GLN A 342 -12.18 24.64 -0.84
N ALA A 343 -11.74 25.43 0.15
CA ALA A 343 -11.26 24.96 1.44
C ALA A 343 -12.41 24.24 2.20
N ALA A 344 -12.55 22.94 2.00
CA ALA A 344 -13.42 22.08 2.79
C ALA A 344 -12.59 21.46 3.92
N SER A 345 -12.89 21.87 5.14
CA SER A 345 -12.31 21.34 6.38
C SER A 345 -12.75 19.88 6.59
N GLY A 346 -11.88 18.92 6.29
CA GLY A 346 -12.07 17.50 6.62
C GLY A 346 -10.80 16.68 6.37
N PRO A 347 -10.54 15.57 7.10
CA PRO A 347 -9.21 14.95 7.16
C PRO A 347 -8.80 14.09 5.95
N THR A 348 -9.58 14.01 4.86
CA THR A 348 -9.33 13.03 3.78
C THR A 348 -9.73 13.51 2.37
N ALA A 349 -9.59 14.80 2.06
CA ALA A 349 -9.70 15.26 0.67
C ALA A 349 -8.31 15.42 0.03
N ALA A 350 -7.60 14.31 -0.17
CA ALA A 350 -6.54 14.28 -1.16
C ALA A 350 -7.17 14.66 -2.51
N ARG A 351 -6.57 15.60 -3.24
CA ARG A 351 -6.86 15.84 -4.68
C ARG A 351 -6.95 14.47 -5.33
N GLY A 352 -8.13 14.03 -5.70
CA GLY A 352 -8.37 12.59 -5.64
C GLY A 352 -9.28 12.16 -6.75
N THR A 353 -8.68 11.56 -7.78
CA THR A 353 -9.28 10.54 -8.63
C THR A 353 -10.74 10.18 -8.30
N VAL A 354 -11.66 10.52 -9.20
CA VAL A 354 -13.10 10.23 -9.09
C VAL A 354 -13.51 9.14 -10.08
N ALA A 355 -14.62 8.47 -9.78
CA ALA A 355 -15.29 7.58 -10.72
C ALA A 355 -16.53 8.28 -11.30
N ILE A 356 -16.66 8.29 -12.63
CA ILE A 356 -17.77 8.90 -13.35
C ILE A 356 -18.54 7.79 -14.06
N ARG A 357 -19.82 7.65 -13.71
CA ARG A 357 -20.74 6.75 -14.38
C ARG A 357 -21.61 7.52 -15.36
N LEU A 358 -21.64 7.05 -16.60
CA LEU A 358 -22.49 7.53 -17.67
C LEU A 358 -23.67 6.57 -17.86
N HIS A 359 -24.88 7.13 -17.86
CA HIS A 359 -26.11 6.41 -18.14
C HIS A 359 -26.42 6.45 -19.65
N GLY A 360 -27.48 5.77 -20.08
CA GLY A 360 -27.89 5.80 -21.48
C GLY A 360 -28.51 7.15 -21.79
N THR A 361 -28.48 7.58 -23.06
CA THR A 361 -29.21 8.77 -23.49
C THR A 361 -30.68 8.63 -23.13
N ASP A 362 -31.22 9.63 -22.43
CA ASP A 362 -32.60 9.66 -21.97
C ASP A 362 -33.26 10.98 -22.41
N THR A 363 -34.11 10.87 -23.43
CA THR A 363 -34.81 12.03 -24.00
C THR A 363 -36.07 12.40 -23.21
N ASP A 364 -36.60 11.49 -22.37
CA ASP A 364 -37.84 11.74 -21.63
C ASP A 364 -37.63 12.79 -20.52
N PRO A 365 -38.31 13.94 -20.57
CA PRO A 365 -38.20 14.96 -19.52
C PRO A 365 -38.71 14.49 -18.15
N ALA A 366 -39.64 13.52 -18.08
CA ALA A 366 -40.14 13.01 -16.81
C ALA A 366 -39.10 12.11 -16.12
N SER A 367 -38.51 11.17 -16.88
CA SER A 367 -37.40 10.33 -16.42
C SER A 367 -36.18 11.16 -15.98
N ARG A 368 -35.74 12.16 -16.77
CA ARG A 368 -34.64 13.06 -16.38
C ARG A 368 -34.92 13.84 -15.09
N ARG A 369 -36.16 14.31 -14.89
CA ARG A 369 -36.58 14.96 -13.64
C ARG A 369 -36.54 14.00 -12.45
N ALA A 370 -36.94 12.74 -12.65
CA ALA A 370 -36.84 11.71 -11.62
C ALA A 370 -35.38 11.39 -11.27
N PHE A 371 -34.52 11.24 -12.29
CA PHE A 371 -33.07 11.03 -12.13
C PHE A 371 -32.43 12.16 -11.30
N LEU A 372 -32.62 13.42 -11.70
CA LEU A 372 -32.02 14.57 -11.02
C LEU A 372 -32.53 14.72 -9.57
N ARG A 373 -33.80 14.39 -9.31
CA ARG A 373 -34.36 14.42 -7.95
C ARG A 373 -33.67 13.40 -7.04
N ASP A 374 -33.50 12.16 -7.50
CA ASP A 374 -32.88 11.10 -6.72
C ASP A 374 -31.37 11.32 -6.59
N ALA A 375 -30.72 11.80 -7.65
CA ALA A 375 -29.29 12.14 -7.63
C ALA A 375 -28.97 13.26 -6.62
N ARG A 376 -29.82 14.29 -6.50
CA ARG A 376 -29.68 15.35 -5.48
C ARG A 376 -29.83 14.85 -4.04
N ARG A 377 -30.60 13.78 -3.83
CA ARG A 377 -30.71 13.13 -2.50
C ARG A 377 -29.45 12.33 -2.21
N LEU A 378 -28.93 11.60 -3.20
CA LEU A 378 -27.68 10.85 -3.09
C LEU A 378 -26.47 11.75 -2.78
N THR A 379 -26.36 12.94 -3.39
CA THR A 379 -25.27 13.90 -3.11
C THR A 379 -25.26 14.42 -1.67
N ARG A 380 -26.37 14.31 -0.94
CA ARG A 380 -26.48 14.73 0.46
C ARG A 380 -26.33 13.58 1.45
N LEU A 381 -26.19 12.36 0.95
CA LEU A 381 -26.16 11.15 1.76
C LEU A 381 -24.71 10.72 1.98
N THR A 382 -24.28 10.72 3.24
CA THR A 382 -22.97 10.20 3.64
C THR A 382 -23.20 9.06 4.61
N HIS A 383 -22.70 7.88 4.27
CA HIS A 383 -22.85 6.68 5.10
C HIS A 383 -21.66 5.74 4.87
N PRO A 384 -21.14 5.05 5.91
CA PRO A 384 -19.98 4.17 5.78
C PRO A 384 -20.17 3.02 4.77
N ASN A 385 -21.42 2.59 4.52
CA ASN A 385 -21.73 1.52 3.57
C ASN A 385 -22.26 1.98 2.19
N LEU A 386 -22.25 3.27 1.87
CA LEU A 386 -22.71 3.82 0.58
C LEU A 386 -21.64 4.68 -0.07
N VAL A 387 -21.30 4.44 -1.34
CA VAL A 387 -20.38 5.29 -2.11
C VAL A 387 -20.83 6.75 -2.05
N THR A 388 -19.90 7.66 -1.76
CA THR A 388 -20.20 9.08 -1.71
C THR A 388 -20.37 9.60 -3.13
N VAL A 389 -21.57 10.14 -3.41
CA VAL A 389 -21.85 10.81 -4.67
C VAL A 389 -21.45 12.27 -4.53
N LEU A 390 -20.49 12.69 -5.36
CA LEU A 390 -19.88 14.02 -5.31
C LEU A 390 -20.65 15.02 -6.17
N ASP A 391 -21.09 14.59 -7.35
CA ASP A 391 -21.79 15.42 -8.33
C ASP A 391 -22.68 14.53 -9.22
N ALA A 392 -23.72 15.10 -9.81
CA ALA A 392 -24.57 14.41 -10.77
C ALA A 392 -25.33 15.43 -11.64
N GLY A 393 -25.57 15.06 -12.89
CA GLY A 393 -26.23 15.95 -13.84
C GLY A 393 -26.70 15.22 -15.08
N VAL A 394 -27.18 15.99 -16.05
CA VAL A 394 -27.53 15.52 -17.38
C VAL A 394 -26.87 16.47 -18.37
N GLU A 395 -26.04 15.93 -19.25
CA GLU A 395 -25.35 16.69 -20.29
C GLU A 395 -25.67 16.05 -21.64
N ASP A 396 -26.10 16.84 -22.63
CA ASP A 396 -26.50 16.32 -23.96
C ASP A 396 -27.46 15.11 -23.89
N ASP A 397 -28.46 15.17 -23.01
CA ASP A 397 -29.40 14.07 -22.70
C ASP A 397 -28.75 12.79 -22.14
N VAL A 398 -27.49 12.85 -21.71
CA VAL A 398 -26.76 11.77 -21.03
C VAL A 398 -26.71 12.04 -19.53
N PRO A 399 -27.47 11.31 -18.70
CA PRO A 399 -27.35 11.41 -17.26
C PRO A 399 -25.99 10.87 -16.79
N TYR A 400 -25.38 11.54 -15.83
CA TYR A 400 -24.11 11.13 -15.24
C TYR A 400 -24.12 11.24 -13.71
N VAL A 401 -23.32 10.40 -13.06
CA VAL A 401 -23.09 10.42 -11.62
C VAL A 401 -21.58 10.35 -11.37
N VAL A 402 -21.06 11.34 -10.65
CA VAL A 402 -19.67 11.42 -10.18
C VAL A 402 -19.64 10.94 -8.73
N MET A 403 -18.75 10.01 -8.44
CA MET A 403 -18.61 9.40 -7.13
C MET A 403 -17.13 9.31 -6.75
N GLU A 404 -16.85 9.15 -5.46
CA GLU A 404 -15.49 8.85 -5.03
C GLU A 404 -14.97 7.56 -5.69
N HIS A 405 -13.65 7.47 -5.90
CA HIS A 405 -13.04 6.24 -6.34
C HIS A 405 -12.88 5.26 -5.17
N LEU A 406 -13.51 4.09 -5.26
CA LEU A 406 -13.36 3.01 -4.30
C LEU A 406 -12.21 2.09 -4.70
N ASP A 407 -11.20 1.99 -3.84
CA ASP A 407 -10.05 1.10 -4.00
C ASP A 407 -10.34 -0.28 -3.38
N GLY A 408 -11.18 -1.05 -4.07
CA GLY A 408 -11.63 -2.37 -3.63
C GLY A 408 -12.07 -3.28 -4.79
N ILE A 409 -12.59 -4.45 -4.47
CA ILE A 409 -13.07 -5.44 -5.46
C ILE A 409 -14.59 -5.56 -5.44
N ALA A 410 -15.20 -5.71 -6.62
CA ALA A 410 -16.63 -6.02 -6.67
C ALA A 410 -16.88 -7.44 -6.13
N LEU A 411 -17.92 -7.62 -5.30
CA LEU A 411 -18.31 -8.91 -4.73
C LEU A 411 -18.49 -9.98 -5.80
N SER A 412 -19.00 -9.60 -6.98
CA SER A 412 -19.13 -10.49 -8.14
C SER A 412 -17.81 -11.15 -8.58
N ALA A 413 -16.65 -10.57 -8.29
CA ALA A 413 -15.35 -11.14 -8.63
C ALA A 413 -14.97 -12.34 -7.75
N LEU A 414 -15.55 -12.43 -6.54
CA LEU A 414 -15.40 -13.57 -5.63
C LEU A 414 -16.44 -14.68 -5.94
N THR A 415 -17.61 -14.30 -6.43
CA THR A 415 -18.76 -15.20 -6.64
C THR A 415 -18.99 -15.61 -8.10
N ARG A 416 -17.97 -15.49 -8.98
CA ARG A 416 -18.13 -15.78 -10.43
C ARG A 416 -18.45 -17.23 -10.76
N SER A 417 -18.19 -18.16 -9.85
CA SER A 417 -18.42 -19.59 -10.00
C SER A 417 -19.35 -20.04 -8.89
N ASP A 418 -20.45 -20.72 -9.24
CA ASP A 418 -21.48 -21.15 -8.27
C ASP A 418 -20.92 -22.09 -7.18
N GLU A 419 -19.78 -22.74 -7.44
CA GLU A 419 -19.06 -23.61 -6.51
C GLU A 419 -18.32 -22.86 -5.38
N ARG A 420 -18.08 -21.54 -5.51
CA ARG A 420 -17.26 -20.79 -4.56
C ARG A 420 -18.08 -20.28 -3.37
N ARG A 421 -17.84 -20.86 -2.19
CA ARG A 421 -18.37 -20.44 -0.88
C ARG A 421 -17.50 -19.34 -0.28
N LEU A 422 -18.08 -18.18 0.06
CA LEU A 422 -17.37 -17.17 0.86
C LEU A 422 -17.24 -17.65 2.31
N PRO A 423 -16.22 -17.19 3.06
CA PRO A 423 -16.18 -17.36 4.51
C PRO A 423 -17.49 -16.90 5.16
N VAL A 424 -18.00 -17.68 6.12
CA VAL A 424 -19.27 -17.38 6.82
C VAL A 424 -19.24 -15.97 7.46
N PRO A 425 -18.16 -15.56 8.18
CA PRO A 425 -18.09 -14.21 8.74
C PRO A 425 -18.19 -13.11 7.68
N LEU A 426 -17.60 -13.32 6.50
CA LEU A 426 -17.67 -12.36 5.40
C LEU A 426 -19.09 -12.29 4.82
N THR A 427 -19.75 -13.44 4.63
CA THR A 427 -21.14 -13.49 4.15
C THR A 427 -22.08 -12.74 5.09
N VAL A 428 -21.96 -12.99 6.39
CA VAL A 428 -22.78 -12.34 7.41
C VAL A 428 -22.48 -10.84 7.51
N SER A 429 -21.20 -10.47 7.45
CA SER A 429 -20.78 -9.06 7.41
C SER A 429 -21.33 -8.32 6.19
N VAL A 430 -21.32 -8.95 5.00
CA VAL A 430 -21.92 -8.39 3.78
C VAL A 430 -23.41 -8.17 3.95
N GLY A 431 -24.15 -9.15 4.48
CA GLY A 431 -25.59 -9.02 4.75
C GLY A 431 -25.91 -7.85 5.67
N ALA A 432 -25.23 -7.78 6.82
CA ALA A 432 -25.42 -6.73 7.81
C ALA A 432 -25.09 -5.32 7.27
N GLN A 433 -23.98 -5.19 6.54
CA GLN A 433 -23.57 -3.90 5.97
C GLN A 433 -24.48 -3.43 4.84
N LEU A 434 -24.98 -4.35 4.00
CA LEU A 434 -25.97 -4.02 2.97
C LEU A 434 -27.32 -3.66 3.59
N ALA A 435 -27.72 -4.32 4.69
CA ALA A 435 -28.94 -3.98 5.39
C ALA A 435 -28.90 -2.54 5.96
N ARG A 436 -27.77 -2.15 6.57
CA ARG A 436 -27.52 -0.76 7.00
C ARG A 436 -27.53 0.23 5.83
N ALA A 437 -26.86 -0.13 4.73
CA ALA A 437 -26.82 0.71 3.52
C ALA A 437 -28.22 0.98 2.95
N LEU A 438 -29.04 -0.07 2.82
CA LEU A 438 -30.41 0.04 2.31
C LEU A 438 -31.33 0.77 3.28
N THR A 439 -31.17 0.57 4.59
CA THR A 439 -31.90 1.33 5.62
C THR A 439 -31.66 2.84 5.47
N ALA A 440 -30.39 3.25 5.35
CA ALA A 440 -30.02 4.65 5.14
C ALA A 440 -30.55 5.20 3.80
N LEU A 441 -30.40 4.42 2.73
CA LEU A 441 -30.83 4.82 1.38
C LEU A 441 -32.36 4.98 1.29
N HIS A 442 -33.11 4.01 1.82
CA HIS A 442 -34.57 4.02 1.84
C HIS A 442 -35.12 5.10 2.77
N GLY A 443 -34.44 5.37 3.89
CA GLY A 443 -34.73 6.49 4.80
C GLY A 443 -34.57 7.86 4.12
N ALA A 444 -33.61 8.00 3.21
CA ALA A 444 -33.47 9.19 2.36
C ALA A 444 -34.51 9.27 1.22
N GLY A 445 -35.40 8.28 1.11
CA GLY A 445 -36.45 8.22 0.09
C GLY A 445 -35.94 7.88 -1.31
N VAL A 446 -34.77 7.24 -1.41
CA VAL A 446 -34.16 6.80 -2.67
C VAL A 446 -34.11 5.28 -2.68
N ALA A 447 -34.32 4.65 -3.84
CA ALA A 447 -34.01 3.23 -4.02
C ALA A 447 -32.70 3.10 -4.80
N HIS A 448 -32.00 1.98 -4.64
CA HIS A 448 -30.79 1.71 -5.39
C HIS A 448 -31.10 1.49 -6.89
N GLY A 449 -32.21 0.79 -7.19
CA GLY A 449 -32.70 0.63 -8.57
C GLY A 449 -31.98 -0.45 -9.38
N GLY A 450 -31.30 -1.38 -8.71
CA GLY A 450 -30.67 -2.53 -9.38
C GLY A 450 -29.53 -3.14 -8.59
N LEU A 451 -29.73 -3.37 -7.31
CA LEU A 451 -28.75 -4.04 -6.46
C LEU A 451 -28.32 -5.38 -7.07
N LYS A 452 -27.01 -5.63 -7.12
CA LYS A 452 -26.41 -6.90 -7.58
C LYS A 452 -24.96 -7.00 -7.12
N ALA A 453 -24.38 -8.19 -7.14
CA ALA A 453 -23.01 -8.43 -6.65
C ALA A 453 -21.92 -7.60 -7.36
N SER A 454 -22.14 -7.15 -8.60
CA SER A 454 -21.18 -6.26 -9.31
C SER A 454 -21.24 -4.79 -8.87
N ARG A 455 -22.19 -4.44 -8.01
CA ARG A 455 -22.41 -3.09 -7.46
C ARG A 455 -22.07 -2.99 -5.98
N VAL A 456 -21.71 -4.12 -5.37
CA VAL A 456 -21.22 -4.21 -4.00
C VAL A 456 -19.71 -4.27 -4.07
N VAL A 457 -19.01 -3.29 -3.51
CA VAL A 457 -17.55 -3.24 -3.48
C VAL A 457 -17.08 -3.59 -2.08
N LEU A 458 -16.16 -4.56 -1.99
CA LEU A 458 -15.44 -4.92 -0.77
C LEU A 458 -14.11 -4.18 -0.74
N LEU A 459 -13.92 -3.35 0.28
CA LEU A 459 -12.66 -2.70 0.57
C LEU A 459 -11.71 -3.65 1.33
N PRO A 460 -10.39 -3.40 1.30
CA PRO A 460 -9.37 -4.21 1.98
C PRO A 460 -9.65 -4.55 3.45
N ASP A 461 -10.25 -3.62 4.18
CA ASP A 461 -10.60 -3.72 5.61
C ASP A 461 -11.86 -4.56 5.88
N GLY A 462 -12.52 -5.07 4.83
CA GLY A 462 -13.80 -5.77 4.92
C GLY A 462 -15.02 -4.83 4.92
N THR A 463 -14.82 -3.52 4.76
CA THR A 463 -15.92 -2.56 4.60
C THR A 463 -16.60 -2.79 3.26
N VAL A 464 -17.92 -2.89 3.30
CA VAL A 464 -18.80 -3.06 2.14
C VAL A 464 -19.35 -1.71 1.74
N ARG A 465 -19.09 -1.32 0.50
CA ARG A 465 -19.55 -0.07 -0.12
C ARG A 465 -20.52 -0.40 -1.25
N LEU A 466 -21.77 -0.01 -1.09
CA LEU A 466 -22.75 -0.12 -2.17
C LEU A 466 -22.58 1.07 -3.14
N SER A 467 -22.42 0.77 -4.42
CA SER A 467 -22.05 1.73 -5.48
C SER A 467 -22.87 1.54 -6.75
N LEU A 468 -22.71 2.44 -7.73
CA LEU A 468 -23.38 2.36 -9.04
C LEU A 468 -24.92 2.36 -8.91
N PHE A 469 -25.45 3.38 -8.23
CA PHE A 469 -26.89 3.66 -8.15
C PHE A 469 -27.53 3.86 -9.53
N GLU A 470 -28.83 3.62 -9.64
CA GLU A 470 -29.66 3.93 -10.82
C GLU A 470 -30.76 4.94 -10.42
N PRO A 471 -30.43 6.24 -10.31
CA PRO A 471 -31.39 7.26 -9.89
C PRO A 471 -32.59 7.34 -10.85
N GLY A 472 -33.80 7.51 -10.33
CA GLY A 472 -35.02 7.68 -11.13
C GLY A 472 -35.60 6.39 -11.73
N LEU A 473 -34.88 5.26 -11.72
CA LEU A 473 -35.36 4.00 -12.32
C LEU A 473 -36.41 3.29 -11.44
N ALA A 474 -36.31 3.44 -10.13
CA ALA A 474 -37.20 2.81 -9.17
C ALA A 474 -37.47 3.77 -8.01
N ALA A 475 -38.72 4.22 -7.86
CA ALA A 475 -39.10 5.20 -6.83
C ALA A 475 -40.20 4.66 -5.91
N GLY A 476 -40.24 5.17 -4.68
CA GLY A 476 -41.28 4.85 -3.72
C GLY A 476 -41.25 3.39 -3.22
N PRO A 477 -42.36 2.88 -2.66
CA PRO A 477 -42.43 1.56 -2.03
C PRO A 477 -42.03 0.42 -2.96
N ALA A 478 -42.46 0.46 -4.24
CA ALA A 478 -42.16 -0.58 -5.21
C ALA A 478 -40.63 -0.71 -5.48
N GLY A 479 -39.92 0.43 -5.54
CA GLY A 479 -38.47 0.44 -5.70
C GLY A 479 -37.75 -0.11 -4.47
N ARG A 480 -38.20 0.25 -3.26
CA ARG A 480 -37.68 -0.32 -2.01
C ARG A 480 -37.85 -1.84 -2.00
N SER A 481 -39.05 -2.34 -2.25
CA SER A 481 -39.30 -3.79 -2.29
C SER A 481 -38.56 -4.51 -3.42
N ALA A 482 -38.18 -3.82 -4.50
CA ALA A 482 -37.30 -4.38 -5.53
C ALA A 482 -35.85 -4.52 -5.03
N ASP A 483 -35.32 -3.54 -4.30
CA ASP A 483 -34.00 -3.63 -3.69
C ASP A 483 -33.94 -4.75 -2.63
N LEU A 484 -34.97 -4.90 -1.80
CA LEU A 484 -35.02 -5.95 -0.78
C LEU A 484 -35.09 -7.36 -1.41
N ARG A 485 -35.88 -7.52 -2.49
CA ARG A 485 -35.86 -8.75 -3.30
C ARG A 485 -34.48 -9.04 -3.87
N ALA A 486 -33.80 -8.03 -4.40
CA ALA A 486 -32.44 -8.18 -4.92
C ALA A 486 -31.41 -8.49 -3.81
N LEU A 487 -31.62 -7.97 -2.60
CA LEU A 487 -30.79 -8.32 -1.43
C LEU A 487 -30.98 -9.79 -1.07
N CYS A 488 -32.23 -10.25 -0.94
CA CYS A 488 -32.52 -11.65 -0.65
C CYS A 488 -31.96 -12.57 -1.74
N ASP A 489 -32.12 -12.24 -3.02
CA ASP A 489 -31.55 -13.01 -4.13
C ASP A 489 -30.03 -13.11 -4.03
N LEU A 490 -29.35 -11.99 -3.75
CA LEU A 490 -27.90 -11.96 -3.56
C LEU A 490 -27.48 -12.82 -2.36
N LEU A 491 -28.12 -12.65 -1.21
CA LEU A 491 -27.75 -13.37 0.00
C LEU A 491 -28.07 -14.87 -0.11
N LEU A 492 -29.19 -15.26 -0.73
CA LEU A 492 -29.50 -16.66 -1.00
C LEU A 492 -28.43 -17.33 -1.87
N ARG A 493 -27.91 -16.65 -2.90
CA ARG A 493 -26.78 -17.20 -3.68
C ARG A 493 -25.55 -17.41 -2.79
N LEU A 494 -25.27 -16.49 -1.87
CA LEU A 494 -24.13 -16.60 -0.96
C LEU A 494 -24.33 -17.73 0.07
N THR A 495 -25.55 -17.92 0.58
CA THR A 495 -25.86 -18.83 1.70
C THR A 495 -26.36 -20.22 1.27
N SER A 496 -26.78 -20.40 0.02
CA SER A 496 -27.28 -21.67 -0.52
C SER A 496 -26.66 -22.09 -1.87
N GLY A 497 -25.95 -21.18 -2.55
CA GLY A 497 -25.45 -21.42 -3.92
C GLY A 497 -26.53 -21.36 -5.01
N ALA A 498 -27.80 -21.31 -4.65
CA ALA A 498 -28.92 -21.19 -5.57
C ALA A 498 -29.68 -19.87 -5.36
N SER A 499 -30.41 -19.46 -6.39
CA SER A 499 -31.16 -18.19 -6.40
C SER A 499 -32.67 -18.38 -6.48
N ARG A 500 -33.17 -19.57 -6.12
CA ARG A 500 -34.60 -19.85 -6.20
C ARG A 500 -35.28 -19.35 -4.94
N LEU A 501 -35.81 -18.14 -5.02
CA LEU A 501 -36.62 -17.52 -3.98
C LEU A 501 -38.00 -18.19 -3.96
N THR A 502 -38.29 -18.94 -2.90
CA THR A 502 -39.60 -19.52 -2.61
C THR A 502 -39.95 -19.12 -1.19
N VAL A 503 -41.11 -18.50 -0.99
CA VAL A 503 -41.57 -18.00 0.33
C VAL A 503 -42.67 -18.95 0.84
N PRO A 504 -42.62 -19.43 2.10
CA PRO A 504 -41.60 -19.15 3.11
C PRO A 504 -40.24 -19.78 2.79
N ILE A 505 -39.17 -19.15 3.26
CA ILE A 505 -37.79 -19.59 3.01
C ILE A 505 -37.48 -20.80 3.89
N ASP A 506 -37.23 -21.94 3.25
CA ASP A 506 -36.78 -23.15 3.93
C ASP A 506 -35.33 -22.97 4.45
N SER A 507 -35.19 -22.88 5.78
CA SER A 507 -33.91 -22.69 6.46
C SER A 507 -32.91 -23.83 6.17
N ARG A 508 -33.39 -25.04 5.85
CA ARG A 508 -32.54 -26.20 5.50
C ARG A 508 -31.78 -25.98 4.20
N ARG A 509 -32.28 -25.11 3.33
CA ARG A 509 -31.61 -24.76 2.06
C ARG A 509 -30.44 -23.79 2.24
N LEU A 510 -30.28 -23.17 3.41
CA LEU A 510 -29.17 -22.26 3.71
C LEU A 510 -27.94 -23.06 4.18
N ASP A 511 -27.56 -24.07 3.40
CA ASP A 511 -26.55 -25.09 3.74
C ASP A 511 -25.14 -24.52 3.94
N ARG A 512 -24.86 -23.33 3.37
CA ARG A 512 -23.55 -22.64 3.52
C ARG A 512 -23.44 -21.85 4.82
N LEU A 513 -24.51 -21.74 5.61
CA LEU A 513 -24.48 -21.16 6.95
C LEU A 513 -24.44 -22.28 8.02
N PRO A 514 -23.77 -22.03 9.17
CA PRO A 514 -23.92 -22.85 10.37
C PRO A 514 -25.38 -22.96 10.79
N ARG A 515 -25.79 -24.11 11.38
CA ARG A 515 -27.18 -24.37 11.80
C ARG A 515 -27.76 -23.22 12.63
N ALA A 516 -26.97 -22.68 13.58
CA ALA A 516 -27.34 -21.58 14.46
C ALA A 516 -27.73 -20.27 13.75
N LEU A 517 -27.35 -20.07 12.47
CA LEU A 517 -27.64 -18.86 11.70
C LEU A 517 -28.75 -19.05 10.65
N ARG A 518 -29.07 -20.30 10.29
CA ARG A 518 -30.01 -20.60 9.18
C ARG A 518 -31.41 -20.06 9.45
N ILE A 519 -31.93 -20.29 10.66
CA ILE A 519 -33.29 -19.90 11.03
C ILE A 519 -33.43 -18.39 11.06
N HIS A 520 -32.44 -17.70 11.65
CA HIS A 520 -32.43 -16.24 11.70
C HIS A 520 -32.44 -15.61 10.30
N TYR A 521 -31.63 -16.14 9.38
CA TYR A 521 -31.59 -15.67 7.99
C TYR A 521 -32.89 -15.98 7.23
N ALA A 522 -33.46 -17.17 7.41
CA ALA A 522 -34.74 -17.53 6.80
C ALA A 522 -35.86 -16.59 7.26
N HIS A 523 -35.96 -16.34 8.57
CA HIS A 523 -36.94 -15.43 9.14
C HIS A 523 -36.75 -13.98 8.64
N ALA A 524 -35.51 -13.50 8.60
CA ALA A 524 -35.21 -12.18 8.05
C ALA A 524 -35.63 -12.06 6.58
N PHE A 525 -35.38 -13.09 5.76
CA PHE A 525 -35.79 -13.10 4.36
C PHE A 525 -37.31 -13.10 4.19
N ASP A 526 -38.05 -13.87 5.00
CA ASP A 526 -39.51 -13.85 4.99
C ASP A 526 -40.06 -12.46 5.30
N GLN A 527 -39.48 -11.78 6.30
CA GLN A 527 -39.86 -10.41 6.64
C GLN A 527 -39.54 -9.41 5.52
N LEU A 528 -38.40 -9.55 4.85
CA LEU A 528 -38.01 -8.71 3.71
C LEU A 528 -38.93 -8.89 2.49
N MET A 529 -39.54 -10.06 2.33
CA MET A 529 -40.49 -10.35 1.24
C MET A 529 -41.93 -9.95 1.57
N SER A 530 -42.21 -9.50 2.80
CA SER A 530 -43.52 -9.00 3.22
C SER A 530 -43.96 -7.79 2.39
N PRO A 531 -45.26 -7.60 2.12
CA PRO A 531 -45.78 -6.36 1.52
C PRO A 531 -45.76 -5.17 2.49
N SER A 532 -45.58 -5.40 3.79
CA SER A 532 -45.56 -4.35 4.81
C SER A 532 -44.18 -3.69 4.92
N SER A 533 -44.12 -2.38 4.73
CA SER A 533 -42.87 -1.61 4.90
C SER A 533 -42.31 -1.67 6.32
N ALA A 534 -43.17 -1.82 7.33
CA ALA A 534 -42.73 -1.95 8.73
C ALA A 534 -42.08 -3.33 8.97
N THR A 535 -42.67 -4.39 8.41
CA THR A 535 -42.11 -5.75 8.48
C THR A 535 -40.79 -5.83 7.70
N GLN A 536 -40.73 -5.21 6.52
CA GLN A 536 -39.49 -5.10 5.74
C GLN A 536 -38.36 -4.41 6.52
N ALA A 537 -38.66 -3.34 7.27
CA ALA A 537 -37.68 -2.67 8.10
C ALA A 537 -37.16 -3.58 9.22
N ARG A 538 -38.04 -4.32 9.90
CA ARG A 538 -37.65 -5.31 10.91
C ARG A 538 -36.80 -6.44 10.32
N GLY A 539 -37.06 -6.87 9.09
CA GLY A 539 -36.21 -7.82 8.37
C GLY A 539 -34.78 -7.31 8.13
N LEU A 540 -34.62 -6.01 7.81
CA LEU A 540 -33.30 -5.37 7.70
C LEU A 540 -32.59 -5.27 9.05
N GLU A 541 -33.31 -4.96 10.13
CA GLU A 541 -32.78 -4.92 11.50
C GLU A 541 -32.26 -6.29 11.93
N LEU A 542 -33.01 -7.36 11.64
CA LEU A 542 -32.58 -8.73 11.91
C LEU A 542 -31.27 -9.08 11.20
N LEU A 543 -31.10 -8.71 9.93
CA LEU A 543 -29.83 -8.93 9.22
C LEU A 543 -28.67 -8.09 9.78
N ALA A 544 -28.96 -6.95 10.40
CA ALA A 544 -27.96 -6.03 10.95
C ALA A 544 -27.55 -6.35 12.40
N ASP A 545 -28.11 -7.39 13.01
CA ASP A 545 -27.80 -7.80 14.39
C ASP A 545 -26.30 -8.14 14.56
N PRO A 546 -25.57 -7.42 15.45
CA PRO A 546 -24.16 -7.67 15.71
C PRO A 546 -23.85 -9.10 16.19
N HIS A 547 -24.77 -9.78 16.89
CA HIS A 547 -24.55 -11.11 17.44
C HIS A 547 -24.37 -12.18 16.35
N LEU A 548 -24.95 -11.97 15.17
CA LEU A 548 -24.79 -12.89 14.04
C LEU A 548 -23.33 -12.97 13.59
N LEU A 549 -22.63 -11.83 13.56
CA LEU A 549 -21.23 -11.81 13.15
C LEU A 549 -20.34 -12.48 14.19
N THR A 550 -20.63 -12.31 15.49
CA THR A 550 -19.94 -13.01 16.58
C THR A 550 -20.09 -14.52 16.44
N ARG A 551 -21.33 -15.01 16.34
CA ARG A 551 -21.62 -16.45 16.13
C ARG A 551 -20.99 -16.99 14.84
N ALA A 552 -20.99 -16.20 13.77
CA ALA A 552 -20.36 -16.57 12.51
C ALA A 552 -18.84 -16.75 12.65
N ARG A 553 -18.18 -15.92 13.47
CA ARG A 553 -16.75 -16.01 13.75
C ARG A 553 -16.42 -17.18 14.68
N GLU A 554 -17.25 -17.44 15.68
CA GLU A 554 -17.08 -18.59 16.58
C GLU A 554 -17.20 -19.92 15.83
N ALA A 555 -18.11 -19.99 14.85
CA ALA A 555 -18.28 -21.18 14.00
C ALA A 555 -17.30 -21.26 12.81
N TYR A 556 -16.34 -20.34 12.68
CA TYR A 556 -15.41 -20.27 11.56
C TYR A 556 -13.97 -20.38 12.02
N GLU A 557 -13.26 -21.39 11.51
CA GLU A 557 -11.82 -21.50 11.71
C GLU A 557 -11.06 -20.64 10.67
N PRO A 558 -10.37 -19.56 11.09
CA PRO A 558 -9.74 -18.64 10.17
C PRO A 558 -8.45 -19.21 9.56
N ARG A 559 -8.20 -18.86 8.30
CA ARG A 559 -6.90 -19.12 7.67
C ARG A 559 -5.84 -18.23 8.31
N ARG A 560 -4.64 -18.75 8.48
CA ARG A 560 -3.51 -18.01 9.07
C ARG A 560 -2.44 -17.75 8.02
N TYR A 561 -2.25 -16.49 7.65
CA TYR A 561 -1.21 -16.05 6.74
C TYR A 561 -0.06 -15.44 7.53
N ARG A 562 1.13 -16.02 7.37
CA ARG A 562 2.38 -15.51 7.97
C ARG A 562 3.33 -15.06 6.87
N ALA A 563 3.62 -13.77 6.80
CA ALA A 563 4.51 -13.15 5.84
C ALA A 563 5.66 -12.34 6.50
N LEU A 564 5.58 -12.07 7.81
CA LEU A 564 6.66 -11.46 8.62
C LEU A 564 7.73 -12.49 9.06
N GLY A 565 7.91 -13.50 8.22
CA GLY A 565 8.87 -14.60 8.30
C GLY A 565 8.75 -15.41 7.01
N PRO A 566 9.11 -16.71 7.00
CA PRO A 566 8.90 -17.57 5.84
C PRO A 566 7.40 -17.60 5.48
N LEU A 567 7.07 -17.43 4.20
CA LEU A 567 5.67 -17.34 3.80
C LEU A 567 4.96 -18.67 4.07
N ARG A 568 4.02 -18.67 5.02
CA ARG A 568 3.23 -19.84 5.40
C ARG A 568 1.74 -19.53 5.35
N VAL A 569 0.97 -20.54 4.98
CA VAL A 569 -0.48 -20.57 5.05
C VAL A 569 -0.87 -21.72 5.96
N GLY A 570 -1.51 -21.41 7.08
CA GLY A 570 -2.20 -22.40 7.90
C GLY A 570 -3.65 -22.47 7.46
N LEU A 571 -4.07 -23.64 6.97
CA LEU A 571 -5.48 -23.95 6.73
C LEU A 571 -6.03 -24.78 7.89
N PRO A 572 -7.34 -24.74 8.15
CA PRO A 572 -8.02 -25.56 9.18
C PRO A 572 -7.72 -27.06 9.08
N ASP A 573 -7.63 -27.59 7.85
CA ASP A 573 -7.39 -29.00 7.54
C ASP A 573 -5.90 -29.41 7.61
N GLY A 574 -4.99 -28.47 7.91
CA GLY A 574 -3.55 -28.71 7.97
C GLY A 574 -2.86 -28.94 6.61
N SER A 575 -3.56 -28.80 5.48
CA SER A 575 -3.10 -29.29 4.17
C SER A 575 -2.16 -28.36 3.38
N ALA A 576 -1.96 -27.10 3.81
CA ALA A 576 -1.31 -26.10 2.96
C ALA A 576 0.24 -26.05 3.04
N ARG A 577 0.89 -26.50 1.96
CA ARG A 577 2.27 -26.13 1.61
C ARG A 577 2.37 -25.75 0.13
N PRO A 578 2.02 -24.51 -0.26
CA PRO A 578 2.13 -24.07 -1.65
C PRO A 578 3.58 -24.11 -2.14
N GLY A 579 3.78 -24.52 -3.40
CA GLY A 579 5.08 -24.48 -4.07
C GLY A 579 5.62 -23.04 -4.26
N PRO A 580 6.91 -22.88 -4.62
CA PRO A 580 7.58 -21.58 -4.61
C PRO A 580 6.92 -20.51 -5.52
N GLU A 581 6.50 -20.88 -6.74
CA GLU A 581 5.81 -19.95 -7.65
C GLU A 581 4.42 -19.53 -7.15
N VAL A 582 3.69 -20.47 -6.53
CA VAL A 582 2.38 -20.19 -5.92
C VAL A 582 2.54 -19.30 -4.69
N ARG A 583 3.62 -19.48 -3.91
CA ARG A 583 4.01 -18.58 -2.83
C ARG A 583 4.34 -17.18 -3.34
N ALA A 584 5.02 -17.05 -4.48
CA ALA A 584 5.30 -15.74 -5.08
C ALA A 584 4.00 -15.01 -5.47
N LEU A 585 3.08 -15.69 -6.14
CA LEU A 585 1.76 -15.13 -6.46
C LEU A 585 1.01 -14.74 -5.18
N LEU A 586 0.96 -15.64 -4.20
CA LEU A 586 0.31 -15.38 -2.92
C LEU A 586 0.91 -14.16 -2.20
N ALA A 587 2.24 -14.06 -2.12
CA ALA A 587 2.91 -12.92 -1.50
C ALA A 587 2.50 -11.60 -2.16
N MET A 588 2.46 -11.55 -3.49
CA MET A 588 2.04 -10.35 -4.21
C MET A 588 0.60 -9.95 -3.89
N LEU A 589 -0.31 -10.93 -3.80
CA LEU A 589 -1.72 -10.68 -3.47
C LEU A 589 -1.89 -10.22 -2.01
N LEU A 590 -1.18 -10.85 -1.06
CA LEU A 590 -1.20 -10.47 0.36
C LEU A 590 -0.64 -9.06 0.58
N LEU A 591 0.47 -8.71 -0.08
CA LEU A 591 1.09 -7.38 0.02
C LEU A 591 0.18 -6.25 -0.51
N LYS A 592 -0.76 -6.58 -1.40
CA LYS A 592 -1.74 -5.64 -1.95
C LYS A 592 -3.04 -5.60 -1.14
N HIS A 593 -3.20 -6.48 -0.14
CA HIS A 593 -4.25 -6.43 0.89
C HIS A 593 -5.66 -6.30 0.29
N GLY A 594 -6.21 -7.34 -0.34
CA GLY A 594 -7.56 -7.27 -0.91
C GLY A 594 -7.72 -6.42 -2.18
N ARG A 595 -6.69 -5.66 -2.60
CA ARG A 595 -6.70 -4.90 -3.86
C ARG A 595 -6.34 -5.78 -5.05
N THR A 596 -6.77 -5.35 -6.24
CA THR A 596 -6.45 -6.05 -7.49
C THR A 596 -4.98 -5.83 -7.86
N VAL A 597 -4.24 -6.92 -8.01
CA VAL A 597 -2.92 -6.96 -8.63
C VAL A 597 -3.11 -7.24 -10.09
N THR A 598 -2.73 -6.29 -10.93
CA THR A 598 -2.95 -6.36 -12.38
C THR A 598 -2.11 -7.46 -13.01
N HIS A 599 -2.52 -7.95 -14.19
CA HIS A 599 -1.71 -8.94 -14.93
C HIS A 599 -0.30 -8.43 -15.23
N GLU A 600 -0.13 -7.12 -15.42
CA GLU A 600 1.16 -6.49 -15.68
C GLU A 600 2.03 -6.42 -14.42
N GLU A 601 1.45 -6.03 -13.28
CA GLU A 601 2.14 -6.09 -11.99
C GLU A 601 2.56 -7.52 -11.67
N LEU A 602 1.67 -8.51 -11.81
CA LEU A 602 1.97 -9.93 -11.60
C LEU A 602 3.13 -10.39 -12.48
N ARG A 603 3.13 -9.99 -13.75
CA ARG A 603 4.20 -10.31 -14.70
C ARG A 603 5.55 -9.78 -14.25
N TRP A 604 5.64 -8.49 -13.91
CA TRP A 604 6.90 -7.89 -13.46
C TRP A 604 7.31 -8.30 -12.04
N GLY A 605 6.37 -8.73 -11.22
CA GLY A 605 6.64 -9.12 -9.84
C GLY A 605 7.03 -10.58 -9.66
N LEU A 606 6.54 -11.47 -10.53
CA LEU A 606 6.82 -12.92 -10.47
C LEU A 606 8.15 -13.29 -11.12
N TRP A 607 8.48 -12.69 -12.27
CA TRP A 607 9.63 -13.10 -13.08
C TRP A 607 10.66 -11.99 -13.24
N ASP A 608 11.94 -12.38 -13.23
CA ASP A 608 13.05 -11.50 -13.58
C ASP A 608 13.08 -11.21 -15.08
N PRO A 609 13.64 -10.06 -15.51
CA PRO A 609 13.81 -9.77 -16.93
C PRO A 609 14.65 -10.86 -17.62
N GLY A 610 14.02 -11.65 -18.52
CA GLY A 610 14.63 -12.78 -19.21
C GLY A 610 14.08 -14.15 -18.82
N ASP A 611 13.48 -14.27 -17.63
CA ASP A 611 12.86 -15.52 -17.12
C ASP A 611 11.34 -15.57 -17.36
N GLU A 612 10.80 -14.56 -18.05
CA GLU A 612 9.38 -14.44 -18.34
C GLU A 612 8.90 -15.55 -19.30
N PRO A 613 7.84 -16.30 -18.96
CA PRO A 613 7.32 -17.36 -19.83
C PRO A 613 6.71 -16.77 -21.10
N ARG A 614 6.71 -17.56 -22.19
CA ARG A 614 6.17 -17.14 -23.50
C ARG A 614 4.73 -16.59 -23.44
N ASN A 615 3.91 -17.11 -22.54
CA ASN A 615 2.56 -16.61 -22.28
C ASN A 615 2.33 -16.37 -20.77
N PRO A 616 2.69 -15.18 -20.27
CA PRO A 616 2.59 -14.84 -18.84
C PRO A 616 1.16 -14.92 -18.32
N ARG A 617 0.16 -14.53 -19.12
CA ARG A 617 -1.25 -14.54 -18.69
C ARG A 617 -1.77 -15.95 -18.47
N ALA A 618 -1.42 -16.88 -19.35
CA ALA A 618 -1.79 -18.29 -19.18
C ALA A 618 -1.12 -18.88 -17.93
N GLU A 619 0.14 -18.54 -17.71
CA GLU A 619 0.91 -19.02 -16.56
C GLU A 619 0.38 -18.47 -15.22
N VAL A 620 0.11 -17.16 -15.14
CA VAL A 620 -0.58 -16.56 -13.99
C VAL A 620 -1.92 -17.25 -13.74
N THR A 621 -2.68 -17.55 -14.80
CA THR A 621 -3.97 -18.24 -14.66
C THR A 621 -3.79 -19.63 -14.05
N ARG A 622 -2.79 -20.38 -14.49
CA ARG A 622 -2.43 -21.70 -13.92
C ARG A 622 -2.04 -21.60 -12.45
N LEU A 623 -1.19 -20.64 -12.09
CA LEU A 623 -0.77 -20.40 -10.70
C LEU A 623 -1.97 -19.98 -9.82
N ALA A 624 -2.86 -19.15 -10.34
CA ALA A 624 -4.07 -18.71 -9.64
C ALA A 624 -5.07 -19.85 -9.41
N THR A 625 -5.22 -20.78 -10.36
CA THR A 625 -6.01 -21.99 -10.17
C THR A 625 -5.41 -22.86 -9.07
N ARG A 626 -4.11 -23.15 -9.13
CA ARG A 626 -3.43 -23.91 -8.06
C ARG A 626 -3.54 -23.23 -6.69
N LEU A 627 -3.47 -21.89 -6.66
CA LEU A 627 -3.65 -21.13 -5.42
C LEU A 627 -5.09 -21.28 -4.89
N ALA A 628 -6.10 -21.24 -5.76
CA ALA A 628 -7.49 -21.47 -5.36
C ALA A 628 -7.72 -22.89 -4.85
N ASP A 629 -7.07 -23.90 -5.45
CA ASP A 629 -7.13 -25.29 -5.00
C ASP A 629 -6.53 -25.44 -3.60
N VAL A 630 -5.41 -24.76 -3.32
CA VAL A 630 -4.79 -24.73 -1.99
C VAL A 630 -5.68 -23.99 -0.98
N LEU A 631 -6.09 -22.76 -1.26
CA LEU A 631 -6.80 -21.94 -0.25
C LEU A 631 -8.25 -22.36 -0.02
N GLY A 632 -8.82 -23.16 -0.93
CA GLY A 632 -10.24 -23.43 -0.99
C GLY A 632 -11.04 -22.24 -1.52
N PRO A 633 -12.38 -22.38 -1.58
CA PRO A 633 -13.24 -21.42 -2.25
C PRO A 633 -13.35 -20.06 -1.53
N GLY A 634 -13.70 -19.02 -2.31
CA GLY A 634 -14.25 -17.75 -1.80
C GLY A 634 -13.28 -16.65 -1.37
N VAL A 635 -11.96 -16.87 -1.46
CA VAL A 635 -10.94 -15.90 -1.01
C VAL A 635 -10.25 -15.20 -2.19
N LEU A 636 -10.04 -15.93 -3.29
CA LEU A 636 -9.37 -15.43 -4.49
C LEU A 636 -10.36 -14.86 -5.52
N ALA A 637 -10.32 -13.54 -5.71
CA ALA A 637 -11.11 -12.83 -6.68
C ALA A 637 -10.42 -12.83 -8.06
N LYS A 638 -11.20 -13.15 -9.11
CA LYS A 638 -10.75 -13.07 -10.50
C LYS A 638 -11.47 -11.93 -11.21
N SER A 639 -10.71 -10.99 -11.75
CA SER A 639 -11.22 -9.90 -12.58
C SER A 639 -10.66 -9.99 -14.01
N ALA A 640 -11.21 -9.19 -14.93
CA ALA A 640 -10.63 -9.07 -16.27
C ALA A 640 -9.22 -8.44 -16.26
N HIS A 641 -8.88 -7.70 -15.21
CA HIS A 641 -7.65 -6.92 -15.12
C HIS A 641 -6.58 -7.53 -14.23
N GLY A 642 -6.90 -8.57 -13.46
CA GLY A 642 -5.95 -9.27 -12.59
C GLY A 642 -6.65 -10.07 -11.50
N TYR A 643 -5.92 -10.27 -10.40
CA TYR A 643 -6.34 -11.10 -9.27
C TYR A 643 -6.27 -10.32 -7.96
N ALA A 644 -7.11 -10.66 -7.00
CA ALA A 644 -7.07 -10.09 -5.65
C ALA A 644 -7.31 -11.21 -4.63
N LEU A 645 -6.69 -11.12 -3.46
CA LEU A 645 -6.95 -12.05 -2.35
C LEU A 645 -7.54 -11.27 -1.19
N HIS A 646 -8.75 -11.63 -0.78
CA HIS A 646 -9.48 -10.94 0.28
C HIS A 646 -9.44 -11.73 1.58
N THR A 647 -8.81 -11.18 2.62
CA THR A 647 -8.48 -11.90 3.87
C THR A 647 -9.17 -11.32 5.10
N SER A 648 -10.26 -10.56 4.96
CA SER A 648 -10.88 -9.84 6.10
C SER A 648 -11.53 -10.76 7.15
N ALA A 649 -11.77 -12.02 6.81
CA ALA A 649 -12.24 -13.05 7.75
C ALA A 649 -11.08 -13.88 8.32
N ASP A 650 -9.86 -13.68 7.81
CA ASP A 650 -8.68 -14.51 8.10
C ASP A 650 -7.65 -13.72 8.91
N GLU A 651 -6.69 -14.43 9.52
CA GLU A 651 -5.59 -13.83 10.26
C GLU A 651 -4.41 -13.57 9.30
N LEU A 652 -4.00 -12.30 9.18
CA LEU A 652 -2.82 -11.90 8.41
C LEU A 652 -1.91 -11.04 9.28
N ASP A 653 -0.69 -11.51 9.51
CA ASP A 653 0.31 -10.82 10.34
C ASP A 653 0.71 -9.43 9.81
N LEU A 654 0.74 -9.24 8.49
CA LEU A 654 0.99 -7.92 7.87
C LEU A 654 -0.08 -6.89 8.26
N VAL A 655 -1.36 -7.26 8.21
CA VAL A 655 -2.48 -6.38 8.59
C VAL A 655 -2.46 -6.11 10.08
N ARG A 656 -2.21 -7.16 10.88
CA ARG A 656 -2.10 -7.01 12.34
C ARG A 656 -0.96 -6.07 12.71
N CYS A 657 0.20 -6.20 12.06
CA CYS A 657 1.34 -5.31 12.24
C CYS A 657 0.99 -3.87 11.89
N ASP A 658 0.42 -3.62 10.71
CA ASP A 658 0.05 -2.26 10.26
C ASP A 658 -0.92 -1.59 11.25
N GLU A 659 -1.91 -2.35 11.75
CA GLU A 659 -2.86 -1.88 12.75
C GLU A 659 -2.19 -1.56 14.10
N LEU A 660 -1.27 -2.40 14.57
CA LEU A 660 -0.52 -2.15 15.81
C LEU A 660 0.35 -0.90 15.71
N VAL A 661 1.03 -0.71 14.57
CA VAL A 661 1.84 0.50 14.31
C VAL A 661 0.96 1.74 14.29
N ARG A 662 -0.17 1.72 13.56
CA ARG A 662 -1.12 2.83 13.50
C ARG A 662 -1.68 3.20 14.88
N ARG A 663 -1.98 2.20 15.72
CA ARG A 663 -2.44 2.42 17.10
C ARG A 663 -1.31 2.97 17.99
N ALA A 664 -0.07 2.50 17.80
CA ALA A 664 1.09 3.01 18.53
C ALA A 664 1.37 4.48 18.21
N ASP A 665 1.25 4.87 16.94
CA ASP A 665 1.38 6.26 16.50
C ASP A 665 0.27 7.13 17.10
N ALA A 666 -0.97 6.64 17.11
CA ALA A 666 -2.09 7.35 17.74
C ALA A 666 -1.92 7.50 19.27
N ALA A 667 -1.39 6.48 19.95
CA ALA A 667 -1.04 6.57 21.37
C ALA A 667 0.09 7.57 21.62
N GLY A 668 1.11 7.59 20.76
CA GLY A 668 2.19 8.58 20.82
C GLY A 668 1.71 10.01 20.62
N LEU A 669 0.73 10.25 19.76
CA LEU A 669 0.09 11.57 19.61
C LEU A 669 -0.71 12.01 20.85
N ARG A 670 -1.14 11.05 21.69
CA ARG A 670 -1.79 11.30 22.99
C ARG A 670 -0.79 11.34 24.15
N ASP A 671 0.51 11.21 23.88
CA ASP A 671 1.58 11.09 24.87
C ASP A 671 1.45 9.89 25.82
N ASP A 672 0.71 8.85 25.41
CA ASP A 672 0.60 7.58 26.13
C ASP A 672 1.76 6.65 25.73
N LEU A 673 2.94 6.91 26.31
CA LEU A 673 4.17 6.20 25.99
C LEU A 673 4.12 4.72 26.35
N THR A 674 3.40 4.34 27.40
CA THR A 674 3.27 2.95 27.84
C THR A 674 2.41 2.14 26.88
N GLU A 675 1.26 2.68 26.44
CA GLU A 675 0.43 2.05 25.41
C GLU A 675 1.21 1.92 24.09
N ALA A 676 1.90 2.99 23.67
CA ALA A 676 2.72 2.99 22.45
C ALA A 676 3.81 1.91 22.51
N HIS A 677 4.53 1.80 23.64
CA HIS A 677 5.57 0.79 23.84
C HIS A 677 5.00 -0.64 23.78
N GLY A 678 3.87 -0.88 24.45
CA GLY A 678 3.20 -2.18 24.43
C GLY A 678 2.80 -2.60 23.01
N LEU A 679 2.24 -1.67 22.23
CA LEU A 679 1.82 -1.92 20.84
C LEU A 679 2.98 -2.17 19.88
N VAL A 680 4.09 -1.42 20.00
CA VAL A 680 5.31 -1.66 19.21
C VAL A 680 5.93 -3.02 19.57
N THR A 681 5.91 -3.39 20.85
CA THR A 681 6.42 -4.69 21.31
C THR A 681 5.57 -5.84 20.77
N GLU A 682 4.23 -5.71 20.82
CA GLU A 682 3.31 -6.69 20.23
C GLU A 682 3.53 -6.81 18.72
N ALA A 683 3.76 -5.68 18.03
CA ALA A 683 4.09 -5.70 16.62
C ALA A 683 5.35 -6.54 16.41
N LEU A 684 6.46 -6.19 17.07
CA LEU A 684 7.76 -6.87 16.94
C LEU A 684 7.68 -8.39 17.21
N ALA A 685 6.78 -8.82 18.09
CA ALA A 685 6.55 -10.24 18.38
C ALA A 685 5.94 -11.03 17.20
N LEU A 686 5.35 -10.37 16.19
CA LEU A 686 4.82 -11.03 15.00
C LEU A 686 5.92 -11.58 14.08
N TRP A 687 7.17 -11.10 14.20
CA TRP A 687 8.27 -11.52 13.35
C TRP A 687 8.87 -12.87 13.79
N GLY A 688 8.87 -13.85 12.88
CA GLY A 688 9.28 -15.24 13.14
C GLY A 688 10.80 -15.50 13.20
N GLY A 689 11.59 -14.53 13.69
CA GLY A 689 13.05 -14.63 13.85
C GLY A 689 13.87 -14.57 12.54
N SER A 690 13.38 -15.17 11.46
CA SER A 690 14.01 -15.23 10.12
C SER A 690 13.57 -14.08 9.19
N GLU A 691 14.15 -14.00 7.99
CA GLU A 691 13.83 -12.95 7.01
C GLU A 691 12.34 -13.01 6.59
N PRO A 692 11.64 -11.86 6.49
CA PRO A 692 10.27 -11.84 5.96
C PRO A 692 10.24 -12.39 4.54
N LEU A 693 9.17 -13.09 4.14
CA LEU A 693 9.02 -13.74 2.84
C LEU A 693 10.23 -14.57 2.40
N ALA A 694 10.89 -15.26 3.34
CA ALA A 694 11.95 -16.22 3.03
C ALA A 694 11.44 -17.30 2.04
N ASP A 695 12.32 -17.75 1.15
CA ASP A 695 12.05 -18.78 0.13
C ASP A 695 10.91 -18.46 -0.86
N VAL A 696 10.57 -17.17 -1.01
CA VAL A 696 9.62 -16.68 -2.02
C VAL A 696 10.39 -16.06 -3.19
N PRO A 697 10.32 -16.61 -4.41
CA PRO A 697 11.04 -16.07 -5.58
C PRO A 697 10.39 -14.80 -6.15
N GLY A 698 11.10 -14.15 -7.07
CA GLY A 698 10.58 -13.06 -7.90
C GLY A 698 10.97 -11.64 -7.44
N PRO A 699 10.98 -10.65 -8.37
CA PRO A 699 11.33 -9.26 -8.07
C PRO A 699 10.47 -8.59 -6.99
N ALA A 700 9.15 -8.86 -6.99
CA ALA A 700 8.25 -8.23 -6.02
C ALA A 700 8.52 -8.72 -4.59
N ALA A 701 8.78 -10.02 -4.43
CA ALA A 701 9.14 -10.58 -3.13
C ALA A 701 10.44 -9.97 -2.61
N ARG A 702 11.51 -9.91 -3.41
CA ARG A 702 12.79 -9.28 -3.01
C ARG A 702 12.61 -7.82 -2.58
N THR A 703 11.87 -7.04 -3.35
CA THR A 703 11.56 -5.64 -3.03
C THR A 703 10.79 -5.52 -1.71
N ALA A 704 9.79 -6.40 -1.51
CA ALA A 704 9.01 -6.44 -0.29
C ALA A 704 9.85 -6.84 0.93
N ARG A 705 10.79 -7.79 0.80
CA ARG A 705 11.72 -8.16 1.88
C ARG A 705 12.54 -6.96 2.34
N THR A 706 13.15 -6.22 1.42
CA THR A 706 13.90 -5.00 1.75
C THR A 706 13.03 -3.99 2.49
N ARG A 707 11.78 -3.77 2.05
CA ARG A 707 10.84 -2.87 2.72
C ARG A 707 10.45 -3.35 4.13
N LEU A 708 10.15 -4.63 4.29
CA LEU A 708 9.73 -5.22 5.57
C LEU A 708 10.88 -5.28 6.58
N VAL A 709 12.11 -5.54 6.13
CA VAL A 709 13.30 -5.45 6.98
C VAL A 709 13.50 -4.01 7.46
N ARG A 710 13.37 -3.01 6.56
CA ARG A 710 13.42 -1.60 6.98
C ARG A 710 12.35 -1.24 8.00
N LEU A 711 11.12 -1.73 7.83
CA LEU A 711 10.03 -1.53 8.80
C LEU A 711 10.39 -2.14 10.16
N ARG A 712 10.89 -3.39 10.19
CA ARG A 712 11.31 -4.05 11.44
C ARG A 712 12.39 -3.24 12.17
N LEU A 713 13.39 -2.73 11.44
CA LEU A 713 14.45 -1.92 12.02
C LEU A 713 13.93 -0.56 12.54
N ALA A 714 12.98 0.06 11.84
CA ALA A 714 12.32 1.27 12.31
C ALA A 714 11.54 1.02 13.61
N LEU A 715 10.86 -0.12 13.74
CA LEU A 715 10.16 -0.48 14.97
C LEU A 715 11.10 -0.77 16.14
N HIS A 716 12.25 -1.41 15.90
CA HIS A 716 13.30 -1.54 16.91
C HIS A 716 13.83 -0.17 17.36
N THR A 717 14.03 0.75 16.42
CA THR A 717 14.44 2.14 16.73
C THR A 717 13.38 2.81 17.61
N ARG A 718 12.10 2.70 17.20
CA ARG A 718 10.97 3.29 17.92
C ARG A 718 10.81 2.71 19.33
N ARG A 719 10.98 1.40 19.51
CA ARG A 719 10.94 0.76 20.83
C ARG A 719 12.04 1.31 21.73
N ALA A 720 13.27 1.40 21.23
CA ALA A 720 14.39 1.94 21.98
C ALA A 720 14.19 3.42 22.36
N GLU A 721 13.63 4.25 21.47
CA GLU A 721 13.26 5.64 21.81
C GLU A 721 12.22 5.70 22.94
N LEU A 722 11.21 4.82 22.90
CA LEU A 722 10.17 4.73 23.93
C LEU A 722 10.74 4.22 25.26
N ASP A 723 11.63 3.23 25.24
CA ASP A 723 12.33 2.75 26.44
C ASP A 723 13.14 3.87 27.09
N LEU A 724 13.90 4.65 26.30
CA LEU A 724 14.62 5.83 26.79
C LEU A 724 13.70 6.89 27.39
N ALA A 725 12.55 7.14 26.76
CA ALA A 725 11.57 8.12 27.24
C ALA A 725 10.86 7.67 28.53
N LEU A 726 10.65 6.36 28.70
CA LEU A 726 10.09 5.74 29.90
C LEU A 726 11.12 5.60 31.05
N GLY A 727 12.40 5.89 30.79
CA GLY A 727 13.48 5.73 31.76
C GLY A 727 14.01 4.29 31.90
N GLU A 728 13.60 3.39 31.00
CA GLU A 728 13.98 1.97 30.97
C GLU A 728 15.34 1.77 30.26
N TYR A 729 16.37 2.49 30.73
CA TYR A 729 17.67 2.57 30.05
C TYR A 729 18.36 1.21 29.94
N ASP A 730 18.24 0.34 30.96
CA ASP A 730 18.86 -1.00 31.00
C ASP A 730 18.34 -1.92 29.89
N ARG A 731 17.01 -1.93 29.70
CA ARG A 731 16.35 -2.66 28.63
C ARG A 731 16.80 -2.12 27.27
N ALA A 732 16.79 -0.80 27.09
CA ALA A 732 17.23 -0.16 25.85
C ALA A 732 18.68 -0.54 25.50
N ALA A 733 19.60 -0.50 26.46
CA ALA A 733 21.00 -0.83 26.23
C ALA A 733 21.20 -2.31 25.86
N THR A 734 20.54 -3.23 26.55
CA THR A 734 20.65 -4.68 26.29
C THR A 734 20.13 -5.03 24.90
N ASP A 735 18.98 -4.49 24.52
CA ASP A 735 18.39 -4.73 23.20
C ASP A 735 19.23 -4.12 22.07
N LEU A 736 19.68 -2.87 22.26
CA LEU A 736 20.50 -2.16 21.26
C LEU A 736 21.89 -2.80 21.08
N ALA A 737 22.50 -3.35 22.14
CA ALA A 737 23.77 -4.06 22.03
C ALA A 737 23.65 -5.31 21.13
N GLY A 738 22.54 -6.05 21.21
CA GLY A 738 22.24 -7.14 20.28
C GLY A 738 22.07 -6.67 18.83
N LEU A 739 21.32 -5.58 18.64
CA LEU A 739 21.05 -5.00 17.32
C LEU A 739 22.30 -4.39 16.67
N LEU A 740 23.19 -3.77 17.43
CA LEU A 740 24.44 -3.20 16.93
C LEU A 740 25.40 -4.28 16.44
N ARG A 741 25.50 -5.42 17.15
CA ARG A 741 26.28 -6.57 16.67
C ARG A 741 25.74 -7.12 15.35
N ALA A 742 24.40 -7.17 15.19
CA ALA A 742 23.78 -7.63 13.94
C ALA A 742 23.84 -6.58 12.81
N HIS A 743 23.85 -5.28 13.16
CA HIS A 743 23.84 -4.17 12.21
C HIS A 743 24.87 -3.07 12.56
N PRO A 744 26.19 -3.34 12.44
CA PRO A 744 27.23 -2.42 12.90
C PRO A 744 27.26 -1.05 12.19
N HIS A 745 26.71 -0.98 10.97
CA HIS A 745 26.68 0.24 10.15
C HIS A 745 25.52 1.19 10.51
N ARG A 746 24.63 0.81 11.43
CA ARG A 746 23.45 1.60 11.80
C ARG A 746 23.79 2.63 12.88
N GLU A 747 24.02 3.86 12.42
CA GLU A 747 24.36 5.01 13.29
C GLU A 747 23.24 5.43 14.23
N ASP A 748 21.98 5.20 13.85
CA ASP A 748 20.81 5.47 14.69
C ASP A 748 20.78 4.58 15.93
N PHE A 749 21.02 3.26 15.78
CA PHE A 749 21.15 2.35 16.91
C PHE A 749 22.33 2.72 17.80
N ARG A 750 23.47 3.09 17.19
CA ARG A 750 24.66 3.50 17.94
C ARG A 750 24.36 4.73 18.79
N ARG A 751 23.69 5.74 18.21
CA ARG A 751 23.31 6.96 18.93
C ARG A 751 22.41 6.66 20.12
N LEU A 752 21.36 5.85 19.93
CA LEU A 752 20.45 5.48 21.01
C LEU A 752 21.16 4.68 22.11
N TYR A 753 22.13 3.83 21.73
CA TYR A 753 22.90 3.02 22.67
C TYR A 753 23.83 3.88 23.53
N LEU A 754 24.52 4.84 22.91
CA LEU A 754 25.34 5.83 23.63
C LEU A 754 24.49 6.66 24.61
N ILE A 755 23.28 7.08 24.21
CA ILE A 755 22.35 7.79 25.09
C ILE A 755 21.92 6.89 26.26
N ALA A 756 21.62 5.61 26.01
CA ALA A 756 21.25 4.66 27.05
C ALA A 756 22.38 4.48 28.08
N LEU A 757 23.62 4.25 27.63
CA LEU A 757 24.80 4.09 28.49
C LEU A 757 25.09 5.36 29.31
N ARG A 758 25.04 6.53 28.68
CA ARG A 758 25.20 7.83 29.37
C ARG A 758 24.15 8.00 30.48
N ARG A 759 22.89 7.64 30.21
CA ARG A 759 21.79 7.74 31.19
C ARG A 759 21.86 6.70 32.32
N GLN A 760 22.55 5.58 32.12
CA GLN A 760 22.89 4.60 33.17
C GLN A 760 24.06 5.04 34.07
N GLY A 761 24.74 6.14 33.74
CA GLY A 761 25.99 6.54 34.41
C GLY A 761 27.22 5.76 33.94
N ARG A 762 27.12 5.02 32.83
CA ARG A 762 28.22 4.26 32.20
C ARG A 762 28.84 5.08 31.07
N GLY A 763 29.23 6.31 31.38
CA GLY A 763 29.71 7.26 30.39
C GLY A 763 31.09 6.92 29.81
N GLU A 764 31.97 6.27 30.58
CA GLU A 764 33.25 5.76 30.09
C GLU A 764 33.05 4.70 29.00
N GLU A 765 32.17 3.72 29.21
CA GLU A 765 31.82 2.73 28.19
C GLU A 765 31.15 3.38 26.96
N ALA A 766 30.34 4.42 27.15
CA ALA A 766 29.79 5.18 26.04
C ALA A 766 30.89 5.89 25.23
N LEU A 767 31.91 6.43 25.90
CA LEU A 767 33.04 7.05 25.23
C LEU A 767 33.84 6.04 24.42
N GLU A 768 34.15 4.87 24.98
CA GLU A 768 34.85 3.78 24.28
C GLU A 768 34.11 3.36 23.00
N VAL A 769 32.79 3.17 23.06
CA VAL A 769 31.96 2.80 21.90
C VAL A 769 31.96 3.91 20.83
N TYR A 770 32.02 5.17 21.24
CA TYR A 770 32.13 6.30 20.30
C TYR A 770 33.53 6.37 19.67
N GLU A 771 34.59 6.14 20.44
CA GLU A 771 35.97 6.13 19.94
C GLU A 771 36.19 5.00 18.93
N GLU A 772 35.63 3.81 19.17
CA GLU A 772 35.64 2.70 18.19
C GLU A 772 34.93 3.08 16.88
N TYR A 773 33.82 3.83 16.98
CA TYR A 773 33.11 4.36 15.80
C TYR A 773 33.94 5.41 15.05
N GLU A 774 34.64 6.28 15.75
CA GLU A 774 35.50 7.29 15.15
C GLU A 774 36.72 6.64 14.46
N LEU A 775 37.36 5.67 15.11
CA LEU A 775 38.48 4.89 14.57
C LEU A 775 38.10 4.09 13.31
N SER A 776 36.86 3.60 13.23
CA SER A 776 36.34 2.92 12.04
C SER A 776 35.94 3.88 10.90
N GLY A 777 36.20 5.18 11.04
CA GLY A 777 35.98 6.20 10.00
C GLY A 777 34.59 6.83 10.00
N GLY A 778 33.84 6.70 11.10
CA GLY A 778 32.52 7.31 11.30
C GLY A 778 32.55 8.83 11.26
N ARG A 779 31.59 9.47 10.56
CA ARG A 779 31.52 10.93 10.37
C ARG A 779 30.13 11.55 10.54
N SER A 780 29.23 10.88 11.28
CA SER A 780 27.87 11.37 11.50
C SER A 780 27.85 12.62 12.38
N PRO A 781 27.25 13.74 11.93
CA PRO A 781 27.21 14.97 12.72
C PRO A 781 26.59 14.78 14.12
N ALA A 782 25.54 13.96 14.21
CA ALA A 782 24.83 13.71 15.47
C ALA A 782 25.66 12.87 16.46
N LEU A 783 26.41 11.87 15.97
CA LEU A 783 27.32 11.09 16.82
C LEU A 783 28.54 11.92 17.19
N THR A 784 29.11 12.71 16.30
CA THR A 784 30.26 13.59 16.61
C THR A 784 29.91 14.64 17.66
N ALA A 785 28.71 15.22 17.61
CA ALA A 785 28.23 16.11 18.66
C ALA A 785 28.12 15.37 20.00
N LEU A 786 27.49 14.19 20.02
CA LEU A 786 27.35 13.39 21.24
C LEU A 786 28.70 12.92 21.81
N GLY A 787 29.63 12.53 20.94
CA GLY A 787 30.98 12.14 21.32
C GLY A 787 31.80 13.31 21.86
N ARG A 788 31.57 14.54 21.37
CA ARG A 788 32.16 15.74 21.97
C ARG A 788 31.60 15.96 23.38
N GLU A 789 30.28 15.90 23.56
CA GLU A 789 29.65 16.02 24.88
C GLU A 789 30.19 14.96 25.86
N LEU A 790 30.30 13.69 25.43
CA LEU A 790 30.84 12.60 26.26
C LEU A 790 32.30 12.86 26.68
N ARG A 791 33.14 13.35 25.75
CA ARG A 791 34.52 13.75 26.07
C ARG A 791 34.59 14.94 27.01
N GLU A 792 33.71 15.94 26.85
CA GLU A 792 33.66 17.08 27.76
C GLU A 792 33.23 16.65 29.18
N GLU A 793 32.31 15.69 29.29
CA GLU A 793 31.85 15.13 30.57
C GLU A 793 32.90 14.25 31.28
N HIS A 794 33.75 13.56 30.52
CA HIS A 794 34.75 12.61 31.03
C HIS A 794 36.20 13.07 30.83
N ALA A 795 36.40 14.31 30.37
CA ALA A 795 37.71 14.93 30.37
C ALA A 795 38.21 14.99 31.80
N ALA A 796 39.30 14.26 32.09
CA ALA A 796 40.01 14.44 33.33
C ALA A 796 40.33 15.93 33.51
N PRO A 797 40.22 16.51 34.72
CA PRO A 797 40.75 17.84 34.96
C PRO A 797 42.21 17.83 34.53
N ALA A 798 42.56 18.73 33.62
CA ALA A 798 43.90 18.85 33.08
C ALA A 798 44.88 19.30 34.18
N ASP A 799 45.32 18.35 35.00
CA ASP A 799 46.56 18.41 35.77
C ASP A 799 47.65 17.73 34.95
N ASP A 800 47.99 18.31 33.80
CA ASP A 800 49.27 18.06 33.16
C ASP A 800 50.30 19.02 33.79
N PRO A 801 51.32 18.53 34.51
CA PRO A 801 52.48 19.34 34.84
C PRO A 801 53.15 19.77 33.53
N PRO A 802 53.70 21.00 33.43
CA PRO A 802 54.41 21.41 32.23
C PRO A 802 55.57 20.45 31.98
N TRP A 803 55.59 19.84 30.79
CA TRP A 803 56.73 19.07 30.29
C TRP A 803 58.03 19.89 30.48
N PRO A 804 59.13 19.29 30.98
CA PRO A 804 60.39 19.98 31.13
C PRO A 804 60.92 20.41 29.76
N ALA A 805 61.39 21.66 29.69
CA ALA A 805 62.00 22.22 28.50
C ALA A 805 63.15 21.32 28.01
N TYR A 806 63.17 21.06 26.70
CA TYR A 806 64.31 20.50 26.02
C TYR A 806 65.52 21.45 26.18
N GLU A 807 66.54 21.01 26.90
CA GLU A 807 67.86 21.63 26.84
C GLU A 807 68.56 21.19 25.55
N GLU A 808 68.97 22.15 24.73
CA GLU A 808 69.87 21.94 23.59
C GLU A 808 71.25 21.50 24.09
N PRO A 809 71.85 20.42 23.58
CA PRO A 809 73.25 20.12 23.84
C PRO A 809 74.15 20.90 22.87
N ASP A 810 74.99 21.77 23.45
CA ASP A 810 76.20 22.27 22.81
C ASP A 810 77.06 21.10 22.28
N GLY A 811 77.50 21.17 21.01
CA GLY A 811 78.18 20.09 20.26
C GLY A 811 79.64 19.80 20.66
N PRO A 812 80.54 19.37 19.75
CA PRO A 812 80.36 18.71 18.46
C PRO A 812 81.10 17.34 18.38
N GLY A 813 80.71 16.49 17.43
CA GLY A 813 81.62 15.48 16.84
C GLY A 813 81.14 14.04 16.84
N SER A 814 80.48 13.63 15.75
CA SER A 814 80.84 12.39 15.05
C SER A 814 80.15 12.38 13.68
N VAL A 815 80.99 12.32 12.65
CA VAL A 815 80.64 12.26 11.23
C VAL A 815 80.38 10.80 10.87
N VAL A 816 79.22 10.48 10.28
CA VAL A 816 79.11 9.38 9.32
C VAL A 816 78.26 9.81 8.14
N ALA A 817 78.94 9.74 6.99
CA ALA A 817 78.59 9.96 5.60
C ALA A 817 77.17 9.61 5.11
N ALA A 818 76.65 10.46 4.22
CA ALA A 818 75.86 10.07 3.04
C ALA A 818 76.82 9.58 1.94
N PRO A 819 76.40 8.69 1.02
CA PRO A 819 75.80 9.20 -0.23
C PRO A 819 74.73 8.29 -0.89
N ASP A 820 73.77 8.98 -1.51
CA ASP A 820 73.16 8.78 -2.84
C ASP A 820 73.12 7.36 -3.48
N GLU A 821 71.91 6.92 -3.83
CA GLU A 821 71.55 6.37 -5.15
C GLU A 821 70.04 6.04 -5.17
N LEU A 822 69.20 6.92 -5.73
CA LEU A 822 67.89 6.53 -6.25
C LEU A 822 67.71 7.08 -7.67
N PRO A 823 67.48 6.22 -8.68
CA PRO A 823 67.37 6.61 -10.08
C PRO A 823 66.00 7.21 -10.41
N GLU A 824 66.00 8.10 -11.41
CA GLU A 824 64.83 8.70 -12.05
C GLU A 824 63.89 7.64 -12.68
N GLY A 825 62.58 7.72 -12.41
CA GLY A 825 61.53 6.90 -13.04
C GLY A 825 60.13 7.23 -12.49
N PRO A 826 59.06 7.11 -13.29
CA PRO A 826 57.87 7.97 -13.20
C PRO A 826 56.83 7.57 -12.14
N PHE A 827 56.07 8.58 -11.70
CA PHE A 827 54.88 8.50 -10.84
C PHE A 827 53.91 7.34 -11.21
N PRO A 828 53.42 6.56 -10.23
CA PRO A 828 52.27 5.69 -10.45
C PRO A 828 50.97 6.47 -10.25
N THR A 829 50.20 6.55 -11.33
CA THR A 829 48.76 6.85 -11.34
C THR A 829 47.96 5.70 -10.73
N GLU A 830 46.78 6.05 -10.21
CA GLU A 830 45.70 5.17 -9.78
C GLU A 830 45.32 4.14 -10.87
N ASP A 831 44.84 2.98 -10.41
CA ASP A 831 44.35 1.79 -11.13
C ASP A 831 45.36 0.64 -11.25
N ASP A 832 45.28 -0.33 -10.32
CA ASP A 832 45.04 -1.73 -10.67
C ASP A 832 44.87 -2.60 -9.41
N PHE A 833 43.61 -2.84 -9.05
CA PHE A 833 43.23 -3.88 -8.10
C PHE A 833 42.19 -4.83 -8.73
N TRP A 834 42.66 -6.08 -8.86
CA TRP A 834 41.94 -7.36 -8.78
C TRP A 834 41.02 -7.82 -9.92
N THR A 835 41.53 -8.81 -10.66
CA THR A 835 40.76 -9.98 -11.14
C THR A 835 41.39 -11.25 -10.56
N PRO A 836 40.60 -12.20 -10.01
CA PRO A 836 41.12 -13.50 -9.59
C PRO A 836 40.83 -14.55 -10.65
N LEU A 837 41.83 -15.39 -11.00
CA LEU A 837 41.59 -16.81 -11.31
C LEU A 837 42.89 -17.61 -11.46
N LEU A 838 42.84 -18.79 -10.83
CA LEU A 838 43.59 -20.03 -11.06
C LEU A 838 44.86 -20.28 -10.23
N ASP A 839 44.68 -21.24 -9.31
CA ASP A 839 45.53 -22.40 -8.99
C ASP A 839 47.01 -22.33 -9.40
N ASP A 840 47.92 -22.45 -8.43
CA ASP A 840 48.60 -23.73 -8.19
C ASP A 840 49.53 -23.68 -6.96
N GLU A 841 49.80 -24.89 -6.45
CA GLU A 841 50.97 -25.30 -5.65
C GLU A 841 51.09 -24.94 -4.15
N ALA A 842 50.82 -25.97 -3.34
CA ALA A 842 51.82 -26.73 -2.59
C ALA A 842 53.03 -25.99 -1.97
N GLY A 843 53.22 -26.21 -0.66
CA GLY A 843 54.54 -26.56 -0.14
C GLY A 843 55.24 -25.55 0.78
N HIS A 844 55.26 -25.92 2.06
CA HIS A 844 56.33 -25.68 3.05
C HIS A 844 56.41 -24.34 3.79
N GLY A 845 55.98 -24.38 5.06
CA GLY A 845 56.93 -24.60 6.17
C GLY A 845 57.42 -23.35 6.90
N GLY A 846 56.94 -23.14 8.13
CA GLY A 846 57.49 -22.11 9.03
C GLY A 846 56.75 -21.94 10.36
N ALA A 847 56.96 -22.91 11.26
CA ALA A 847 56.84 -22.92 12.73
C ALA A 847 55.94 -21.90 13.48
N ARG A 848 54.91 -22.41 14.17
CA ARG A 848 54.20 -21.76 15.29
C ARG A 848 54.34 -22.60 16.58
N SER A 849 54.25 -21.91 17.71
CA SER A 849 54.58 -22.29 19.09
C SER A 849 53.64 -23.31 19.76
N PRO A 850 54.05 -23.95 20.89
CA PRO A 850 53.46 -25.20 21.40
C PRO A 850 52.15 -25.11 22.20
N ALA A 851 51.45 -23.97 22.23
CA ALA A 851 50.30 -23.77 23.13
C ALA A 851 48.91 -23.93 22.46
N GLU A 852 48.84 -24.28 21.18
CA GLU A 852 47.57 -24.46 20.42
C GLU A 852 47.27 -25.93 20.06
N ARG A 853 47.98 -26.90 20.66
CA ARG A 853 47.83 -28.34 20.35
C ARG A 853 46.86 -29.10 21.25
N ASP A 854 46.73 -28.72 22.52
CA ASP A 854 45.98 -29.56 23.48
C ASP A 854 44.44 -29.42 23.36
N GLU A 855 43.91 -28.31 22.86
CA GLU A 855 42.45 -28.13 22.73
C GLU A 855 41.86 -28.74 21.44
N ARG A 856 42.70 -29.10 20.46
CA ARG A 856 42.26 -29.70 19.19
C ARG A 856 42.24 -31.22 19.21
N GLU A 857 43.12 -31.87 19.97
CA GLU A 857 43.16 -33.34 20.07
C GLU A 857 41.95 -33.90 20.86
N GLU A 858 41.39 -33.13 21.79
CA GLU A 858 40.20 -33.54 22.55
C GLU A 858 38.90 -33.43 21.71
N GLN A 859 38.81 -32.46 20.79
CA GLN A 859 37.63 -32.26 19.93
C GLN A 859 37.61 -33.17 18.69
N GLU A 860 38.78 -33.64 18.21
CA GLU A 860 38.85 -34.64 17.14
C GLU A 860 38.60 -36.07 17.63
N ALA A 861 38.95 -36.39 18.88
CA ALA A 861 38.66 -37.69 19.50
C ALA A 861 37.15 -37.94 19.65
N ASP A 862 36.38 -36.95 20.11
CA ASP A 862 34.92 -37.05 20.26
C ASP A 862 34.18 -37.16 18.92
N ARG A 863 34.72 -36.52 17.87
CA ARG A 863 34.17 -36.62 16.50
C ARG A 863 34.49 -37.95 15.82
N ALA A 864 35.60 -38.58 16.18
CA ALA A 864 35.96 -39.92 15.70
C ALA A 864 35.09 -41.00 16.35
N ALA A 865 34.85 -40.92 17.67
CA ALA A 865 33.99 -41.85 18.41
C ALA A 865 32.53 -41.86 17.90
N LEU A 866 31.98 -40.69 17.56
CA LEU A 866 30.62 -40.57 17.01
C LEU A 866 30.51 -41.14 15.58
N ARG A 867 31.59 -41.08 14.79
CA ARG A 867 31.64 -41.65 13.43
C ARG A 867 31.81 -43.17 13.42
N GLU A 868 32.40 -43.73 14.48
CA GLU A 868 32.56 -45.18 14.64
C GLU A 868 31.26 -45.84 15.12
N ALA A 869 30.49 -45.15 16.00
CA ALA A 869 29.16 -45.59 16.41
C ALA A 869 28.15 -45.67 15.25
N LEU A 870 28.27 -44.79 14.25
CA LEU A 870 27.42 -44.78 13.06
C LEU A 870 27.86 -45.78 11.97
N ARG A 871 29.07 -46.36 12.06
CA ARG A 871 29.55 -47.41 11.13
C ARG A 871 29.23 -48.84 11.58
N ASN A 872 28.97 -49.06 12.87
CA ASN A 872 28.74 -50.39 13.42
C ASN A 872 27.28 -50.87 13.37
N ALA A 873 26.37 -50.11 12.77
CA ALA A 873 25.01 -50.57 12.48
C ALA A 873 24.97 -51.26 11.09
N GLY A 874 25.36 -52.53 11.06
CA GLY A 874 25.22 -53.43 9.90
C GLY A 874 23.83 -54.09 9.78
N PRO A 875 23.55 -54.80 8.67
CA PRO A 875 22.21 -54.89 8.07
C PRO A 875 21.50 -56.26 8.14
N GLU A 876 20.15 -56.22 7.99
CA GLU A 876 19.19 -57.17 7.33
C GLU A 876 19.05 -58.62 7.89
N PRO A 877 17.87 -59.31 7.77
CA PRO A 877 17.59 -60.02 6.50
C PRO A 877 16.12 -60.11 6.01
N ASP A 878 16.04 -59.99 4.68
CA ASP A 878 15.22 -60.59 3.62
C ASP A 878 14.63 -62.01 3.84
N GLU A 879 13.44 -62.28 3.25
CA GLU A 879 13.14 -63.43 2.36
C GLU A 879 11.65 -63.53 1.94
N GLY A 880 11.37 -63.36 0.64
CA GLY A 880 10.74 -64.40 -0.22
C GLY A 880 9.21 -64.58 -0.33
N PRO A 881 8.70 -65.24 -1.41
CA PRO A 881 7.51 -64.78 -2.17
C PRO A 881 6.38 -65.82 -2.44
N GLU A 882 5.38 -65.42 -3.26
CA GLU A 882 4.32 -66.20 -3.96
C GLU A 882 3.09 -66.65 -3.11
N GLN A 883 1.80 -66.64 -3.49
CA GLN A 883 1.06 -66.84 -4.76
C GLN A 883 -0.45 -66.47 -4.55
N GLU A 884 -1.19 -66.16 -5.63
CA GLU A 884 -2.67 -65.99 -5.70
C GLU A 884 -3.46 -67.31 -5.47
N PRO A 885 -4.73 -67.30 -4.99
CA PRO A 885 -5.88 -67.21 -5.90
C PRO A 885 -7.17 -66.54 -5.33
N ALA A 886 -8.20 -66.52 -6.18
CA ALA A 886 -9.42 -65.71 -6.16
C ALA A 886 -10.65 -66.28 -5.41
N ARG A 887 -11.65 -65.39 -5.24
CA ARG A 887 -13.13 -65.54 -5.12
C ARG A 887 -13.77 -66.00 -3.79
N ALA A 888 -14.54 -65.08 -3.16
CA ALA A 888 -15.98 -65.20 -2.84
C ALA A 888 -16.53 -63.91 -2.17
N ASP A 889 -17.41 -63.18 -2.88
CA ASP A 889 -18.76 -62.61 -2.53
C ASP A 889 -19.22 -62.29 -1.07
N PRO A 890 -20.31 -61.50 -0.86
CA PRO A 890 -20.30 -60.15 -0.28
C PRO A 890 -21.08 -60.01 1.07
N GLU A 891 -21.23 -58.75 1.52
CA GLU A 891 -22.07 -58.24 2.65
C GLU A 891 -21.43 -58.19 4.05
N GLU A 892 -21.15 -56.97 4.54
CA GLU A 892 -21.87 -56.32 5.65
C GLU A 892 -21.27 -54.92 5.92
N PRO A 893 -22.08 -53.86 6.10
CA PRO A 893 -21.61 -52.56 6.56
C PRO A 893 -21.60 -52.54 8.09
N ASP A 894 -20.48 -52.15 8.69
CA ASP A 894 -20.37 -51.94 10.14
C ASP A 894 -19.38 -50.79 10.40
N PRO A 895 -19.45 -50.10 11.53
CA PRO A 895 -20.54 -49.25 12.01
C PRO A 895 -20.11 -47.78 11.99
N GLU A 896 -21.08 -46.85 11.92
CA GLU A 896 -20.82 -45.42 12.09
C GLU A 896 -20.08 -45.14 13.42
N GLU A 897 -18.88 -44.59 13.33
CA GLU A 897 -18.17 -44.01 14.48
C GLU A 897 -18.98 -42.82 15.05
N PRO A 898 -18.97 -42.63 16.38
CA PRO A 898 -19.85 -41.68 17.04
C PRO A 898 -19.41 -40.25 16.76
N ASP A 899 -20.37 -39.45 16.29
CA ASP A 899 -20.29 -38.01 16.09
C ASP A 899 -19.91 -37.31 17.42
N LEU A 900 -18.63 -36.98 17.60
CA LEU A 900 -18.16 -36.08 18.66
C LEU A 900 -18.45 -34.62 18.25
N GLY A 901 -19.74 -34.32 18.08
CA GLY A 901 -20.28 -32.97 17.97
C GLY A 901 -20.67 -32.44 19.35
N PHE A 902 -20.43 -31.15 19.59
CA PHE A 902 -20.84 -30.45 20.81
C PHE A 902 -22.37 -30.55 21.04
N ASP A 903 -22.80 -31.58 21.76
CA ASP A 903 -24.20 -31.79 22.17
C ASP A 903 -24.41 -31.11 23.53
N THR A 904 -24.51 -29.77 23.52
CA THR A 904 -25.16 -29.05 24.63
C THR A 904 -26.66 -29.35 24.53
N VAL A 905 -27.14 -30.17 25.47
CA VAL A 905 -28.47 -30.78 25.50
C VAL A 905 -29.53 -29.72 25.82
N LEU A 906 -29.93 -28.95 24.79
CA LEU A 906 -31.10 -28.07 24.87
C LEU A 906 -32.35 -28.94 24.97
N ARG A 907 -33.13 -28.76 26.05
CA ARG A 907 -34.42 -29.42 26.24
C ARG A 907 -35.53 -28.38 26.23
N THR A 908 -36.63 -28.70 25.57
CA THR A 908 -37.84 -27.88 25.62
C THR A 908 -38.60 -28.16 26.91
N CYS A 909 -39.00 -27.09 27.58
CA CYS A 909 -39.78 -27.09 28.81
C CYS A 909 -41.17 -26.53 28.52
N ALA A 910 -42.21 -27.19 29.04
CA ALA A 910 -43.57 -26.67 29.11
C ALA A 910 -44.05 -26.68 30.55
N ARG A 911 -44.29 -25.51 31.15
CA ARG A 911 -44.81 -25.38 32.51
C ARG A 911 -46.27 -25.02 32.49
N TYR A 912 -47.06 -25.78 33.23
CA TYR A 912 -48.48 -25.56 33.45
C TYR A 912 -48.65 -25.15 34.91
N SER A 913 -49.16 -23.95 35.19
CA SER A 913 -49.30 -23.44 36.55
C SER A 913 -50.56 -22.61 36.71
N PHE A 914 -51.06 -22.50 37.93
CA PHE A 914 -52.17 -21.61 38.25
C PHE A 914 -51.67 -20.18 38.45
N ALA A 915 -52.37 -19.19 37.90
CA ALA A 915 -52.00 -17.78 37.99
C ALA A 915 -52.31 -17.18 39.38
N ASP A 916 -53.31 -17.72 40.10
CA ASP A 916 -53.91 -17.08 41.29
C ASP A 916 -53.39 -17.62 42.66
N GLY A 917 -52.18 -18.20 42.71
CA GLY A 917 -51.54 -18.67 43.96
C GLY A 917 -51.73 -20.16 44.27
N PRO A 918 -51.14 -20.68 45.37
CA PRO A 918 -51.10 -22.12 45.64
C PRO A 918 -52.49 -22.63 46.01
N VAL A 919 -52.97 -23.59 45.23
CA VAL A 919 -54.28 -24.21 45.38
C VAL A 919 -54.13 -25.55 46.13
N ASP A 920 -55.13 -25.96 46.92
CA ASP A 920 -55.15 -27.20 47.72
C ASP A 920 -54.80 -28.47 46.89
N HIS A 921 -54.55 -29.61 47.55
CA HIS A 921 -54.16 -30.88 46.90
C HIS A 921 -55.11 -31.35 45.76
N HIS A 922 -56.40 -30.98 45.81
CA HIS A 922 -57.45 -31.43 44.89
C HIS A 922 -57.31 -30.85 43.46
N PRO A 923 -57.14 -29.53 43.27
CA PRO A 923 -56.85 -28.92 41.96
C PRO A 923 -55.49 -29.31 41.35
N ARG A 924 -54.50 -29.69 42.17
CA ARG A 924 -53.23 -30.21 41.64
C ARG A 924 -53.43 -31.56 40.93
N ALA A 925 -54.16 -32.49 41.52
CA ALA A 925 -54.46 -33.79 40.89
C ALA A 925 -55.22 -33.63 39.57
N ALA A 926 -56.14 -32.66 39.48
CA ALA A 926 -56.84 -32.32 38.25
C ALA A 926 -55.89 -31.79 37.15
N LEU A 927 -54.92 -30.94 37.52
CA LEU A 927 -53.91 -30.45 36.57
C LEU A 927 -53.02 -31.57 36.02
N HIS A 928 -52.64 -32.54 36.85
CA HIS A 928 -51.89 -33.72 36.39
C HIS A 928 -52.70 -34.57 35.41
N GLY A 929 -53.98 -34.81 35.68
CA GLY A 929 -54.86 -35.55 34.76
C GLY A 929 -55.00 -34.83 33.41
N VAL A 930 -55.21 -33.51 33.46
CA VAL A 930 -55.28 -32.67 32.26
C VAL A 930 -54.00 -32.73 31.43
N VAL A 931 -52.83 -32.56 32.05
CA VAL A 931 -51.56 -32.58 31.31
C VAL A 931 -51.27 -33.98 30.78
N ALA A 932 -51.67 -35.04 31.50
CA ALA A 932 -51.58 -36.42 31.00
C ALA A 932 -52.47 -36.65 29.77
N ASP A 933 -53.70 -36.12 29.76
CA ASP A 933 -54.60 -36.19 28.59
C ASP A 933 -54.03 -35.40 27.41
N LEU A 934 -53.49 -34.19 27.66
CA LEU A 934 -52.82 -33.39 26.61
C LEU A 934 -51.58 -34.09 26.03
N LEU A 935 -50.82 -34.81 26.87
CA LEU A 935 -49.68 -35.59 26.43
C LEU A 935 -50.13 -36.81 25.60
N ALA A 936 -51.20 -37.48 26.00
CA ALA A 936 -51.80 -38.57 25.22
C ALA A 936 -52.33 -38.07 23.86
N ASP A 937 -53.04 -36.93 23.84
CA ASP A 937 -53.57 -36.30 22.63
C ASP A 937 -52.47 -35.77 21.71
N SER A 938 -51.31 -35.41 22.27
CA SER A 938 -50.13 -35.02 21.49
C SER A 938 -49.49 -36.19 20.75
N GLY A 939 -49.83 -37.44 21.11
CA GLY A 939 -49.25 -38.65 20.53
C GLY A 939 -47.78 -38.89 20.92
N MET A 940 -47.26 -38.16 21.91
CA MET A 940 -45.90 -38.36 22.41
C MET A 940 -45.81 -39.63 23.25
N ASP A 941 -44.74 -40.41 23.05
CA ASP A 941 -44.49 -41.58 23.87
C ASP A 941 -43.99 -41.19 25.27
N GLY A 942 -44.15 -42.11 26.24
CA GLY A 942 -43.73 -41.89 27.62
C GLY A 942 -42.21 -41.80 27.83
N THR A 943 -41.41 -42.00 26.78
CA THR A 943 -39.95 -41.84 26.79
C THR A 943 -39.50 -40.47 26.26
N SER A 944 -40.40 -39.74 25.59
CA SER A 944 -40.13 -38.44 24.96
C SER A 944 -40.25 -37.26 25.92
N TYR A 945 -40.66 -37.48 27.17
CA TYR A 945 -40.81 -36.42 28.16
C TYR A 945 -40.63 -36.92 29.60
N GLU A 946 -40.31 -36.00 30.49
CA GLU A 946 -40.23 -36.20 31.94
C GLU A 946 -41.18 -35.21 32.63
N LEU A 947 -41.94 -35.69 33.61
CA LEU A 947 -42.85 -34.87 34.40
C LEU A 947 -42.24 -34.53 35.75
N LEU A 948 -42.05 -33.25 36.01
CA LEU A 948 -41.46 -32.73 37.24
C LEU A 948 -42.48 -31.86 37.98
N ASP A 949 -42.65 -32.15 39.27
CA ASP A 949 -43.49 -31.37 40.16
C ASP A 949 -42.80 -30.05 40.54
N ASP A 950 -43.44 -28.91 40.23
CA ASP A 950 -42.92 -27.58 40.56
C ASP A 950 -43.82 -26.90 41.63
N ARG A 951 -43.29 -25.89 42.34
CA ARG A 951 -44.06 -25.15 43.36
C ARG A 951 -45.18 -24.35 42.68
N GLY A 952 -46.38 -24.92 42.67
CA GLY A 952 -47.60 -24.31 42.11
C GLY A 952 -47.93 -24.70 40.66
N GLY A 953 -47.28 -25.74 40.12
CA GLY A 953 -47.54 -26.21 38.76
C GLY A 953 -46.85 -27.53 38.42
N LEU A 954 -47.00 -27.96 37.18
CA LEU A 954 -46.40 -29.14 36.58
C LEU A 954 -45.48 -28.72 35.45
N LEU A 955 -44.26 -29.25 35.44
CA LEU A 955 -43.26 -29.02 34.41
C LEU A 955 -43.12 -30.29 33.55
N VAL A 956 -43.32 -30.14 32.25
CA VAL A 956 -43.02 -31.17 31.25
C VAL A 956 -41.68 -30.83 30.62
N LEU A 957 -40.71 -31.71 30.77
CA LEU A 957 -39.37 -31.57 30.23
C LEU A 957 -39.19 -32.58 29.10
N LEU A 958 -39.20 -32.11 27.85
CA LEU A 958 -39.08 -32.99 26.68
C LEU A 958 -37.68 -33.59 26.61
N ALA A 959 -37.58 -34.84 26.16
CA ALA A 959 -36.30 -35.50 25.92
C ALA A 959 -35.47 -34.72 24.89
N PRO A 960 -34.14 -34.87 24.89
CA PRO A 960 -33.29 -34.24 23.88
C PRO A 960 -33.78 -34.56 22.47
N ARG A 961 -33.95 -33.55 21.61
CA ARG A 961 -34.44 -33.66 20.22
C ARG A 961 -35.92 -34.04 20.05
N ALA A 962 -36.72 -34.11 21.11
CA ALA A 962 -38.17 -34.29 20.98
C ALA A 962 -38.87 -32.99 20.52
N GLU A 963 -39.76 -33.12 19.55
CA GLU A 963 -40.57 -32.04 18.99
C GLU A 963 -41.63 -31.58 20.02
N ALA A 964 -41.72 -30.26 20.22
CA ALA A 964 -42.69 -29.60 21.10
C ALA A 964 -44.02 -29.28 20.41
N ALA A 965 -44.08 -29.31 19.08
CA ALA A 965 -45.21 -28.90 18.26
C ALA A 965 -46.44 -29.79 18.50
N PRO A 966 -46.30 -31.12 18.65
CA PRO A 966 -47.44 -31.96 19.01
C PRO A 966 -48.03 -31.57 20.37
N LEU A 967 -47.19 -31.33 21.39
CA LEU A 967 -47.64 -30.92 22.72
C LEU A 967 -48.25 -29.53 22.72
N LEU A 968 -47.62 -28.58 22.03
CA LEU A 968 -48.12 -27.21 21.92
C LEU A 968 -49.47 -27.21 21.19
N ARG A 969 -49.60 -27.98 20.10
CA ARG A 969 -50.86 -28.11 19.38
C ARG A 969 -51.95 -28.71 20.28
N ALA A 970 -51.67 -29.85 20.92
CA ALA A 970 -52.60 -30.48 21.86
C ALA A 970 -53.01 -29.51 22.97
N THR A 971 -52.07 -28.76 23.53
CA THR A 971 -52.32 -27.74 24.55
C THR A 971 -53.27 -26.66 24.05
N VAL A 972 -52.99 -26.06 22.90
CA VAL A 972 -53.83 -24.98 22.34
C VAL A 972 -55.23 -25.51 21.96
N THR A 973 -55.34 -26.73 21.44
CA THR A 973 -56.62 -27.32 21.05
C THR A 973 -57.44 -27.87 22.22
N GLY A 974 -56.77 -28.35 23.27
CA GLY A 974 -57.40 -28.94 24.45
C GLY A 974 -57.78 -27.93 25.54
N LEU A 975 -57.11 -26.78 25.58
CA LEU A 975 -57.38 -25.68 26.51
C LEU A 975 -58.86 -25.25 26.60
N PRO A 976 -59.64 -25.15 25.50
CA PRO A 976 -61.07 -24.81 25.55
C PRO A 976 -61.95 -25.89 26.19
N GLY A 977 -61.49 -27.14 26.25
CA GLY A 977 -62.23 -28.29 26.79
C GLY A 977 -61.92 -28.62 28.26
N LEU A 978 -60.99 -27.88 28.87
CA LEU A 978 -60.66 -28.05 30.28
C LEU A 978 -61.85 -27.74 31.16
N PRO A 979 -62.06 -28.46 32.29
CA PRO A 979 -63.12 -28.14 33.24
C PRO A 979 -62.83 -26.78 33.85
N ALA A 980 -63.36 -25.76 33.20
CA ALA A 980 -63.51 -24.43 33.73
C ALA A 980 -64.51 -24.56 34.88
N LEU A 981 -64.00 -24.85 36.09
CA LEU A 981 -64.76 -24.64 37.32
C LEU A 981 -65.38 -23.23 37.19
N PRO A 982 -66.70 -23.06 37.39
CA PRO A 982 -67.36 -21.77 37.20
C PRO A 982 -66.66 -20.62 37.95
N ASP A 983 -65.96 -20.96 39.05
CA ASP A 983 -65.11 -20.11 39.89
C ASP A 983 -63.65 -20.63 40.04
N GLY A 984 -63.08 -21.29 39.03
CA GLY A 984 -61.75 -21.93 39.09
C GLY A 984 -60.55 -21.02 38.82
N PRO A 985 -59.34 -21.40 39.27
CA PRO A 985 -58.10 -20.64 39.08
C PRO A 985 -57.71 -20.53 37.59
N ARG A 986 -57.21 -19.37 37.17
CA ARG A 986 -56.73 -19.15 35.78
C ARG A 986 -55.45 -19.95 35.52
N LEU A 987 -55.30 -20.47 34.29
CA LEU A 987 -54.14 -21.27 33.91
C LEU A 987 -53.09 -20.41 33.16
N ARG A 988 -51.83 -20.59 33.53
CA ARG A 988 -50.67 -20.05 32.83
C ARG A 988 -49.84 -21.21 32.29
N VAL A 989 -49.67 -21.25 30.97
CA VAL A 989 -48.80 -22.21 30.30
C VAL A 989 -47.63 -21.46 29.68
N GLU A 990 -46.40 -21.86 30.02
CA GLU A 990 -45.18 -21.26 29.50
C GLU A 990 -44.38 -22.34 28.78
N PHE A 991 -43.99 -22.08 27.53
CA PHE A 991 -43.00 -22.91 26.85
C PHE A 991 -41.68 -22.12 26.75
N TRP A 992 -40.53 -22.77 27.00
CA TRP A 992 -39.19 -22.23 26.70
C TRP A 992 -38.13 -23.34 26.52
N GLN A 993 -36.88 -22.99 26.17
CA GLN A 993 -35.76 -23.94 26.12
C GLN A 993 -34.77 -23.72 27.28
N VAL A 994 -34.24 -24.80 27.84
CA VAL A 994 -33.22 -24.79 28.90
C VAL A 994 -31.99 -25.54 28.43
N GLU A 995 -30.81 -24.96 28.68
CA GLU A 995 -29.53 -25.60 28.43
C GLU A 995 -29.08 -26.38 29.66
N PHE A 996 -28.83 -27.68 29.50
CA PHE A 996 -28.25 -28.53 30.54
C PHE A 996 -26.75 -28.72 30.31
N ARG A 997 -25.95 -28.37 31.32
CA ARG A 997 -24.50 -28.66 31.30
C ARG A 997 -24.27 -30.18 31.48
N PRO A 998 -23.23 -30.76 30.86
CA PRO A 998 -22.93 -32.19 30.97
C PRO A 998 -22.59 -32.67 32.40
N ASP A 999 -22.34 -31.75 33.35
CA ASP A 999 -22.10 -32.04 34.77
C ASP A 999 -23.39 -32.03 35.64
N GLY A 1000 -24.56 -31.77 35.05
CA GLY A 1000 -25.84 -31.70 35.75
C GLY A 1000 -26.02 -30.48 36.65
N SER A 1001 -25.06 -29.54 36.67
CA SER A 1001 -25.08 -28.38 37.55
C SER A 1001 -25.17 -27.08 36.74
N GLY A 1002 -26.40 -26.69 36.41
CA GLY A 1002 -26.69 -25.36 35.90
C GLY A 1002 -27.91 -25.31 35.00
N GLU A 1003 -29.03 -24.83 35.54
CA GLU A 1003 -30.18 -24.38 34.74
C GLU A 1003 -29.91 -22.94 34.28
N GLN A 1004 -29.42 -22.73 33.05
CA GLN A 1004 -29.59 -21.43 32.40
C GLN A 1004 -30.86 -21.50 31.52
N SER A 1005 -31.93 -20.86 32.00
CA SER A 1005 -33.14 -20.66 31.18
C SER A 1005 -32.86 -19.62 30.09
N LEU A 1006 -32.85 -20.05 28.83
CA LEU A 1006 -32.73 -19.15 27.69
C LEU A 1006 -34.08 -18.45 27.43
N GLY A 1007 -34.13 -17.14 27.65
CA GLY A 1007 -35.21 -16.28 27.14
C GLY A 1007 -36.60 -16.49 27.78
N ARG A 1008 -36.71 -17.15 28.93
CA ARG A 1008 -38.01 -17.35 29.62
C ARG A 1008 -38.71 -16.01 29.82
N ALA A 1009 -39.98 -15.93 29.41
CA ALA A 1009 -40.81 -14.75 29.63
C ALA A 1009 -40.89 -14.42 31.14
N GLY A 1010 -40.71 -13.15 31.50
CA GLY A 1010 -40.81 -12.71 32.90
C GLY A 1010 -42.18 -13.05 33.47
N ALA A 1011 -42.22 -13.73 34.63
CA ALA A 1011 -43.47 -14.18 35.25
C ALA A 1011 -44.46 -13.03 35.52
N GLU A 1012 -43.96 -11.83 35.81
CA GLU A 1012 -44.75 -10.60 35.98
C GLU A 1012 -45.37 -10.11 34.66
N SER A 1013 -44.63 -10.19 33.55
CA SER A 1013 -45.14 -9.79 32.22
C SER A 1013 -46.27 -10.71 31.77
N VAL A 1014 -46.12 -12.03 31.94
CA VAL A 1014 -47.17 -12.99 31.60
C VAL A 1014 -48.39 -12.83 32.53
N GLY A 1015 -48.16 -12.56 33.83
CA GLY A 1015 -49.22 -12.24 34.79
C GLY A 1015 -50.01 -10.98 34.39
N SER A 1016 -49.32 -9.91 33.99
CA SER A 1016 -49.97 -8.66 33.58
C SER A 1016 -50.87 -8.82 32.35
N VAL A 1017 -50.51 -9.69 31.40
CA VAL A 1017 -51.33 -10.02 30.23
C VAL A 1017 -52.57 -10.83 30.62
N LEU A 1018 -52.42 -11.77 31.56
CA LEU A 1018 -53.53 -12.53 32.15
C LEU A 1018 -54.50 -11.61 32.89
N ASP A 1019 -54.01 -10.63 33.65
CA ASP A 1019 -54.83 -9.69 34.42
C ASP A 1019 -55.53 -8.65 33.55
N ALA A 1020 -54.93 -8.28 32.42
CA ALA A 1020 -55.53 -7.38 31.44
C ALA A 1020 -56.53 -8.07 30.49
N SER A 1021 -56.71 -9.39 30.59
CA SER A 1021 -57.52 -10.19 29.67
C SER A 1021 -58.62 -10.96 30.41
N PRO A 1022 -59.84 -11.10 29.84
CA PRO A 1022 -60.86 -11.99 30.39
C PRO A 1022 -60.58 -13.48 30.13
N ALA A 1023 -59.42 -13.82 29.55
CA ALA A 1023 -59.03 -15.19 29.23
C ALA A 1023 -58.82 -16.03 30.50
N ARG A 1024 -59.42 -17.23 30.53
CA ARG A 1024 -59.24 -18.20 31.62
C ARG A 1024 -57.90 -18.95 31.56
N ALA A 1025 -57.21 -18.87 30.43
CA ALA A 1025 -55.87 -19.41 30.25
C ALA A 1025 -55.04 -18.54 29.30
N VAL A 1026 -53.73 -18.48 29.53
CA VAL A 1026 -52.76 -17.86 28.60
C VAL A 1026 -51.62 -18.83 28.34
N VAL A 1027 -51.26 -18.94 27.06
CA VAL A 1027 -50.08 -19.65 26.60
C VAL A 1027 -49.02 -18.62 26.20
N ALA A 1028 -47.88 -18.65 26.88
CA ALA A 1028 -46.72 -17.82 26.57
C ALA A 1028 -45.66 -18.68 25.89
N LEU A 1029 -45.25 -18.26 24.69
CA LEU A 1029 -44.17 -18.88 23.94
C LEU A 1029 -42.94 -17.98 24.06
N SER A 1030 -41.87 -18.52 24.64
CA SER A 1030 -40.56 -17.87 24.61
C SER A 1030 -40.03 -17.82 23.17
N ASP A 1031 -39.34 -16.74 22.80
CA ASP A 1031 -38.61 -16.64 21.54
C ASP A 1031 -37.64 -17.82 21.37
N SER A 1032 -37.16 -18.42 22.46
CA SER A 1032 -36.29 -19.60 22.45
C SER A 1032 -36.90 -20.83 21.77
N LEU A 1033 -38.24 -20.95 21.67
CA LEU A 1033 -38.90 -22.08 20.97
C LEU A 1033 -39.00 -21.92 19.47
N TYR A 1034 -38.98 -20.67 18.99
CA TYR A 1034 -39.07 -20.37 17.56
C TYR A 1034 -37.86 -20.91 16.75
N TYR A 1035 -36.90 -21.54 17.43
CA TYR A 1035 -35.61 -21.95 16.88
C TYR A 1035 -35.45 -23.46 16.63
N ASP A 1036 -36.47 -24.30 16.84
CA ASP A 1036 -36.43 -25.70 16.36
C ASP A 1036 -37.75 -26.24 15.77
N GLU A 1037 -38.80 -25.42 15.61
CA GLU A 1037 -40.07 -25.83 14.96
C GLU A 1037 -40.71 -24.78 14.04
#